data_AF-A0A0F4G8H7-F1
#
_entry.id   AF-A0A0F4G8H7-F1
#
_cell.length_a   1.000
_cell.length_b   1.000
_cell.length_c   1.000
_cell.angle_alpha   90.00
_cell.angle_beta   90.00
_cell.angle_gamma   90.00
#
_symmetry.space_group_name_H-M   'P 1'
#
loop_
_entity.id
_entity.type
_entity.pdbx_description
1 polymer ?
#
loop_
_entity_poly.entity_id
_entity_poly.type
_entity_poly.pdbx_seq_one_letter_code
_entity_poly.pdbx_strand_id
1 'polypeptide(L)'
;MDIYRDIDLVQDAATDCSVVASLCAAIARLARGHPKMLQCLMYPFDVAKDQPMLSKNGKYVISMNFNGGYRRVVIDDRIPTSSTNRVIHVIDRNHPNLLWPALVEKAYLKVRGGYDFPGSNSGTDVWILTGWIPEQVFLQSDDLEPDNFWRRILKGFSYGDVLITMGTGKMSRRTEKALGLAGEHDYAVLDLREVDGQRLMLIKNPWVEGTSWRGRFKDTTSDGHQYTEGDLKQLHDEMEPVNSPRDLLNVDDQLKPGTFWMDLDNVIQHFESVYLNWNAGLFSFRQDAHFAWDLSESPEAGSMQKTRGPYTSLQQHPQFTVTASDGGTIWLLLCRHFQNYVPEDATAEEIESGRQYIDLNGHISMVVFASCGRRVLLSERYLQKGWFVDSPQILLKLDDCEFNKTYTVVPLEQNLHSTNHTFTLSAFSNSPITLMDAGPRYAHVTALSGRWSKETAGGNAQNTTYYDNPQYNIAISARTNISLLLEAHDQQLNVHVRLLHSSGQRVHRMGKKDIIVDSKDYRRGCCLAEIEDLGAGQYTIICSTFEPDQLGTFNLRIDSSQPVRVTLLPREGAGRVRTELTPVILKQGESKVAAPLSPRRLMNFYIIAKQLSQKQFTSATSQRRLNHSHIRLSIELGRGPSRRILIASHGGEYADSSAAVRTDPLDLGPDFVKYGYRDCWLVVDRMYVSSEEQEEGFAVELFVDQPNAVEVGDWRAWED
;
A
#
# COMPACT_ATOMS: atom_id res chain seq x y z
N MET A 1 16.31 49.14 21.09
CA MET A 1 15.85 47.91 21.77
C MET A 1 15.23 47.03 20.73
N ASP A 2 15.68 45.79 20.65
CA ASP A 2 15.23 44.83 19.63
C ASP A 2 13.89 44.26 20.07
N ILE A 3 12.78 44.80 19.54
CA ILE A 3 11.39 44.50 19.98
C ILE A 3 11.13 42.99 20.05
N TYR A 4 11.80 42.21 19.21
CA TYR A 4 11.65 40.76 19.10
C TYR A 4 12.21 39.96 20.27
N ARG A 5 13.16 40.49 21.06
CA ARG A 5 13.71 39.77 22.22
C ARG A 5 12.71 39.66 23.37
N ASP A 6 11.75 40.57 23.42
CA ASP A 6 10.80 40.66 24.52
C ASP A 6 9.40 40.10 24.18
N ILE A 7 9.17 39.62 22.96
CA ILE A 7 7.87 39.04 22.59
C ILE A 7 7.66 37.70 23.30
N ASP A 8 6.47 37.51 23.87
CA ASP A 8 6.08 36.33 24.61
C ASP A 8 4.67 35.86 24.21
N LEU A 9 4.59 35.20 23.05
CA LEU A 9 3.32 34.74 22.49
C LEU A 9 2.72 33.58 23.27
N VAL A 10 1.43 33.65 23.53
CA VAL A 10 0.65 32.61 24.21
C VAL A 10 -0.78 32.52 23.69
N GLN A 11 -1.39 31.39 23.97
CA GLN A 11 -2.76 31.03 23.66
C GLN A 11 -3.57 30.84 24.94
N ASP A 12 -4.85 31.20 24.91
CA ASP A 12 -5.78 31.00 26.03
C ASP A 12 -6.89 30.00 25.67
N ALA A 13 -8.01 30.45 25.08
CA ALA A 13 -9.20 29.61 24.89
C ALA A 13 -9.35 28.97 23.50
N ALA A 14 -8.48 29.29 22.54
CA ALA A 14 -8.47 28.66 21.22
C ALA A 14 -7.77 27.29 21.24
N THR A 15 -7.96 26.48 20.19
CA THR A 15 -7.45 25.10 20.04
C THR A 15 -6.32 24.97 19.00
N ASP A 16 -5.68 26.08 18.62
CA ASP A 16 -4.60 26.22 17.64
C ASP A 16 -3.18 26.28 18.26
N CYS A 17 -2.88 25.44 19.27
CA CYS A 17 -1.60 25.48 19.98
C CYS A 17 -0.39 25.31 19.06
N SER A 18 -0.54 24.47 18.03
CA SER A 18 0.41 24.20 16.96
C SER A 18 0.84 25.48 16.21
N VAL A 19 -0.11 26.38 15.96
CA VAL A 19 0.11 27.66 15.28
C VAL A 19 0.91 28.60 16.18
N VAL A 20 0.54 28.70 17.45
CA VAL A 20 1.23 29.57 18.43
C VAL A 20 2.64 29.05 18.72
N ALA A 21 2.83 27.74 18.81
CA ALA A 21 4.15 27.10 18.93
C ALA A 21 5.03 27.42 17.71
N SER A 22 4.46 27.36 16.50
CA SER A 22 5.14 27.70 15.25
C SER A 22 5.62 29.15 15.23
N LEU A 23 4.78 30.09 15.66
CA LEU A 23 5.16 31.50 15.78
C LEU A 23 6.25 31.71 16.85
N CYS A 24 6.17 31.01 17.98
CA CYS A 24 7.20 31.06 19.02
C CYS A 24 8.56 30.59 18.50
N ALA A 25 8.61 29.47 17.76
CA ALA A 25 9.85 28.97 17.16
C ALA A 25 10.45 29.97 16.15
N ALA A 26 9.60 30.59 15.31
CA ALA A 26 10.03 31.60 14.35
C ALA A 26 10.58 32.87 15.04
N ILE A 27 9.94 33.33 16.12
CA ILE A 27 10.40 34.49 16.91
C ILE A 27 11.71 34.16 17.63
N ALA A 28 11.85 32.97 18.20
CA ALA A 28 13.08 32.56 18.87
C ALA A 28 14.28 32.58 17.92
N ARG A 29 14.09 32.09 16.68
CA ARG A 29 15.11 32.21 15.63
C ARG A 29 15.48 33.68 15.36
N LEU A 30 14.50 34.56 15.33
CA LEU A 30 14.70 35.99 15.08
C LEU A 30 15.43 36.69 16.25
N ALA A 31 15.09 36.34 17.50
CA ALA A 31 15.74 36.82 18.71
C ALA A 31 17.22 36.38 18.80
N ARG A 32 17.58 35.26 18.16
CA ARG A 32 18.97 34.78 17.99
C ARG A 32 19.74 35.50 16.87
N GLY A 33 19.13 36.49 16.20
CA GLY A 33 19.81 37.37 15.24
C GLY A 33 19.83 36.87 13.79
N HIS A 34 19.06 35.83 13.47
CA HIS A 34 18.94 35.31 12.09
C HIS A 34 18.05 36.20 11.21
N PRO A 35 18.13 36.10 9.87
CA PRO A 35 17.38 36.94 8.94
C PRO A 35 15.86 36.93 9.20
N LYS A 36 15.24 38.10 9.06
CA LYS A 36 13.85 38.32 9.45
C LYS A 36 12.89 37.84 8.36
N MET A 37 11.85 37.12 8.76
CA MET A 37 10.88 36.50 7.84
C MET A 37 9.58 37.32 7.70
N LEU A 38 9.31 38.23 8.64
CA LEU A 38 8.04 38.97 8.71
C LEU A 38 7.80 39.89 7.52
N GLN A 39 8.86 40.49 6.94
CA GLN A 39 8.76 41.36 5.78
C GLN A 39 8.14 40.65 4.57
N CYS A 40 8.50 39.39 4.34
CA CYS A 40 7.95 38.58 3.25
C CYS A 40 6.58 38.00 3.58
N LEU A 41 6.26 37.88 4.87
CA LEU A 41 5.03 37.26 5.35
C LEU A 41 3.81 38.19 5.24
N MET A 42 3.94 39.48 5.55
CA MET A 42 2.77 40.35 5.70
C MET A 42 2.89 41.75 5.10
N TYR A 43 1.75 42.31 4.72
CA TYR A 43 1.59 43.68 4.25
C TYR A 43 0.35 44.34 4.90
N PRO A 44 0.40 45.62 5.30
CA PRO A 44 1.52 46.55 5.14
C PRO A 44 2.66 46.34 6.15
N PHE A 45 3.89 46.63 5.71
CA PHE A 45 5.12 46.46 6.48
C PHE A 45 6.05 47.64 6.25
N ASP A 46 6.64 48.19 7.33
CA ASP A 46 7.59 49.29 7.28
C ASP A 46 8.98 48.67 7.07
N VAL A 47 9.50 48.77 5.85
CA VAL A 47 10.83 48.21 5.52
C VAL A 47 11.97 48.97 6.23
N ALA A 48 11.79 50.25 6.54
CA ALA A 48 12.84 51.06 7.17
C ALA A 48 12.95 50.78 8.67
N LYS A 49 11.82 50.59 9.35
CA LYS A 49 11.76 50.19 10.77
C LYS A 49 11.74 48.69 10.98
N ASP A 50 11.55 47.96 9.89
CA ASP A 50 11.45 46.52 9.82
C ASP A 50 10.41 45.96 10.82
N GLN A 51 9.20 46.51 10.71
CA GLN A 51 8.08 46.20 11.58
C GLN A 51 6.75 46.20 10.81
N PRO A 52 5.78 45.37 11.22
CA PRO A 52 4.41 45.45 10.71
C PRO A 52 3.82 46.86 10.89
N MET A 53 3.05 47.32 9.90
CA MET A 53 2.36 48.61 9.97
C MET A 53 0.87 48.41 10.17
N LEU A 54 0.24 49.36 10.86
CA LEU A 54 -1.22 49.45 10.88
C LEU A 54 -1.73 49.88 9.49
N SER A 55 -2.72 49.14 8.99
CA SER A 55 -3.35 49.43 7.71
C SER A 55 -4.31 50.61 7.81
N LYS A 56 -4.18 51.56 6.88
CA LYS A 56 -5.05 52.77 6.84
C LYS A 56 -6.52 52.46 6.55
N ASN A 57 -6.80 51.34 5.90
CA ASN A 57 -8.16 50.93 5.51
C ASN A 57 -8.60 49.61 6.18
N GLY A 58 -7.85 49.17 7.20
CA GLY A 58 -8.11 47.93 7.94
C GLY A 58 -7.85 46.63 7.17
N LYS A 59 -7.28 46.69 5.96
CA LYS A 59 -6.97 45.49 5.15
C LYS A 59 -5.51 45.07 5.28
N TYR A 60 -5.29 43.77 5.47
CA TYR A 60 -3.98 43.15 5.55
C TYR A 60 -3.88 42.01 4.54
N VAL A 61 -2.67 41.75 4.07
CA VAL A 61 -2.37 40.66 3.13
C VAL A 61 -1.25 39.83 3.73
N ILE A 62 -1.51 38.55 3.95
CA ILE A 62 -0.52 37.59 4.44
C ILE A 62 -0.16 36.63 3.31
N SER A 63 1.13 36.41 3.07
CA SER A 63 1.63 35.43 2.10
C SER A 63 1.77 34.08 2.79
N MET A 64 1.05 33.07 2.32
CA MET A 64 1.07 31.73 2.90
C MET A 64 1.28 30.68 1.82
N ASN A 65 2.00 29.61 2.13
CA ASN A 65 2.36 28.55 1.21
C ASN A 65 1.46 27.34 1.36
N PHE A 66 0.47 27.19 0.48
CA PHE A 66 -0.45 26.05 0.49
C PHE A 66 -0.93 25.71 -0.91
N ASN A 67 -1.38 24.46 -1.10
CA ASN A 67 -1.79 23.93 -2.40
C ASN A 67 -0.74 24.16 -3.49
N GLY A 68 0.53 23.82 -3.18
CA GLY A 68 1.65 23.82 -4.11
C GLY A 68 2.41 25.14 -4.27
N GLY A 69 2.03 26.24 -3.60
CA GLY A 69 2.80 27.47 -3.68
C GLY A 69 2.28 28.63 -2.82
N TYR A 70 3.01 29.76 -2.88
CA TYR A 70 2.66 30.97 -2.15
C TYR A 70 1.38 31.63 -2.70
N ARG A 71 0.48 31.97 -1.79
CA ARG A 71 -0.83 32.58 -2.06
C ARG A 71 -1.03 33.78 -1.15
N ARG A 72 -1.79 34.76 -1.63
CA ARG A 72 -2.15 35.96 -0.87
C ARG A 72 -3.47 35.72 -0.12
N VAL A 73 -3.42 35.80 1.20
CA VAL A 73 -4.57 35.70 2.08
C VAL A 73 -4.94 37.10 2.55
N VAL A 74 -6.06 37.62 2.07
CA VAL A 74 -6.54 38.96 2.42
C VAL A 74 -7.49 38.84 3.62
N ILE A 75 -7.23 39.64 4.66
CA ILE A 75 -8.06 39.73 5.87
C ILE A 75 -8.31 41.19 6.25
N ASP A 76 -9.36 41.42 7.03
CA ASP A 76 -9.55 42.67 7.78
C ASP A 76 -8.99 42.55 9.22
N ASP A 77 -9.02 43.65 9.97
CA ASP A 77 -8.56 43.75 11.37
C ASP A 77 -9.62 43.45 12.44
N ARG A 78 -10.79 42.92 12.06
CA ARG A 78 -11.80 42.51 13.06
C ARG A 78 -11.39 41.19 13.70
N ILE A 79 -10.86 41.23 14.91
CA ILE A 79 -10.47 40.03 15.65
C ILE A 79 -11.64 39.57 16.55
N PRO A 80 -11.94 38.26 16.63
CA PRO A 80 -12.93 37.75 17.57
C PRO A 80 -12.58 38.06 19.02
N THR A 81 -13.57 38.49 19.80
CA THR A 81 -13.45 38.73 21.24
C THR A 81 -14.47 37.90 22.00
N SER A 82 -14.09 37.34 23.15
CA SER A 82 -15.04 36.66 24.03
C SER A 82 -15.92 37.67 24.76
N SER A 83 -17.13 37.24 25.15
CA SER A 83 -17.95 37.94 26.16
C SER A 83 -17.43 37.73 27.59
N THR A 84 -16.48 36.80 27.76
CA THR A 84 -15.77 36.54 29.02
C THR A 84 -14.40 37.23 29.02
N ASN A 85 -13.64 37.12 30.12
CA ASN A 85 -12.26 37.60 30.20
C ASN A 85 -11.24 36.70 29.45
N ARG A 86 -11.69 35.62 28.79
CA ARG A 86 -10.82 34.72 28.03
C ARG A 86 -10.51 35.29 26.66
N VAL A 87 -9.29 35.08 26.18
CA VAL A 87 -8.87 35.49 24.83
C VAL A 87 -8.96 34.31 23.87
N ILE A 88 -9.48 34.55 22.67
CA ILE A 88 -9.73 33.53 21.64
C ILE A 88 -8.82 33.70 20.41
N HIS A 89 -7.71 34.40 20.61
CA HIS A 89 -6.65 34.63 19.63
C HIS A 89 -5.31 34.74 20.38
N VAL A 90 -4.20 34.57 19.66
CA VAL A 90 -2.85 34.67 20.18
C VAL A 90 -2.58 36.09 20.72
N ILE A 91 -1.95 36.15 21.89
CA ILE A 91 -1.54 37.40 22.54
C ILE A 91 -0.06 37.39 22.86
N ASP A 92 0.55 38.58 22.90
CA ASP A 92 1.85 38.76 23.55
C ASP A 92 1.64 39.21 25.00
N ARG A 93 2.13 38.43 25.97
CA ARG A 93 2.00 38.77 27.41
C ARG A 93 2.69 40.09 27.76
N ASN A 94 3.80 40.38 27.12
CA ASN A 94 4.59 41.58 27.40
C ASN A 94 4.05 42.80 26.64
N HIS A 95 3.38 42.58 25.51
CA HIS A 95 2.79 43.63 24.67
C HIS A 95 1.35 43.29 24.24
N PRO A 96 0.34 43.39 25.12
CA PRO A 96 -1.04 43.01 24.80
C PRO A 96 -1.67 43.78 23.62
N ASN A 97 -1.11 44.93 23.25
CA ASN A 97 -1.56 45.76 22.13
C ASN A 97 -0.91 45.36 20.78
N LEU A 98 -0.06 44.33 20.76
CA LEU A 98 0.64 43.87 19.56
C LEU A 98 -0.31 43.05 18.68
N LEU A 99 -0.82 43.67 17.61
CA LEU A 99 -1.90 43.10 16.80
C LEU A 99 -1.45 42.07 15.75
N TRP A 100 -0.21 42.15 15.25
CA TRP A 100 0.23 41.34 14.12
C TRP A 100 0.16 39.81 14.35
N PRO A 101 0.42 39.25 15.56
CA PRO A 101 0.30 37.81 15.78
C PRO A 101 -1.13 37.33 15.54
N ALA A 102 -2.11 38.07 16.08
CA ALA A 102 -3.53 37.76 15.90
C ALA A 102 -3.98 37.88 14.43
N LEU A 103 -3.40 38.81 13.66
CA LEU A 103 -3.67 38.92 12.22
C LEU A 103 -3.10 37.73 11.44
N VAL A 104 -1.89 37.28 11.77
CA VAL A 104 -1.29 36.09 11.13
C VAL A 104 -2.09 34.83 11.46
N GLU A 105 -2.48 34.65 12.73
CA GLU A 105 -3.37 33.58 13.18
C GLU A 105 -4.70 33.62 12.42
N LYS A 106 -5.37 34.78 12.36
CA LYS A 106 -6.63 34.93 11.63
C LYS A 106 -6.51 34.55 10.15
N ALA A 107 -5.43 34.95 9.48
CA ALA A 107 -5.19 34.57 8.10
C ALA A 107 -4.96 33.07 7.95
N TYR A 108 -4.23 32.46 8.89
CA TYR A 108 -3.99 31.02 8.93
C TYR A 108 -5.32 30.26 9.10
N LEU A 109 -6.11 30.62 10.11
CA LEU A 109 -7.39 30.02 10.40
C LEU A 109 -8.39 30.20 9.26
N LYS A 110 -8.35 31.34 8.54
CA LYS A 110 -9.10 31.52 7.29
C LYS A 110 -8.74 30.48 6.22
N VAL A 111 -7.46 30.14 6.06
CA VAL A 111 -7.02 29.06 5.15
C VAL A 111 -7.48 27.70 5.65
N ARG A 112 -7.65 27.54 6.97
CA ARG A 112 -8.01 26.28 7.63
C ARG A 112 -9.50 26.07 7.91
N GLY A 113 -10.36 26.96 7.41
CA GLY A 113 -11.83 26.83 7.52
C GLY A 113 -12.48 27.67 8.63
N GLY A 114 -11.69 28.34 9.47
CA GLY A 114 -12.17 29.25 10.52
C GLY A 114 -11.53 29.00 11.88
N TYR A 115 -12.07 29.66 12.92
CA TYR A 115 -11.62 29.52 14.32
C TYR A 115 -12.11 28.21 14.98
N ASP A 116 -13.07 27.51 14.38
CA ASP A 116 -13.46 26.16 14.76
C ASP A 116 -12.44 25.15 14.21
N PHE A 117 -11.23 25.21 14.77
CA PHE A 117 -10.06 24.54 14.28
C PHE A 117 -9.63 23.46 15.28
N PRO A 118 -9.65 22.17 14.92
CA PRO A 118 -9.41 21.08 15.86
C PRO A 118 -7.93 20.91 16.27
N GLY A 119 -7.04 21.80 15.81
CA GLY A 119 -5.59 21.62 15.90
C GLY A 119 -4.99 21.11 14.58
N SER A 120 -3.67 21.07 14.52
CA SER A 120 -2.89 20.51 13.42
C SER A 120 -1.52 20.05 13.90
N ASN A 121 -0.76 19.48 12.98
CA ASN A 121 0.66 19.25 13.13
C ASN A 121 1.42 20.58 12.95
N SER A 122 2.20 21.01 13.94
CA SER A 122 2.96 22.28 13.87
C SER A 122 3.97 22.35 12.71
N GLY A 123 4.47 21.21 12.22
CA GLY A 123 5.29 21.16 11.00
C GLY A 123 4.53 21.59 9.74
N THR A 124 3.22 21.28 9.66
CA THR A 124 2.32 21.79 8.61
C THR A 124 2.15 23.30 8.73
N ASP A 125 2.03 23.81 9.94
CA ASP A 125 1.78 25.22 10.20
C ASP A 125 2.98 26.08 9.81
N VAL A 126 4.17 25.66 10.21
CA VAL A 126 5.42 26.31 9.79
C VAL A 126 5.56 26.24 8.27
N TRP A 127 5.22 25.12 7.62
CA TRP A 127 5.23 25.02 6.15
C TRP A 127 4.28 26.03 5.49
N ILE A 128 3.06 26.21 6.02
CA ILE A 128 2.09 27.18 5.52
C ILE A 128 2.58 28.62 5.75
N LEU A 129 3.19 28.90 6.89
CA LEU A 129 3.65 30.25 7.24
C LEU A 129 4.94 30.64 6.50
N THR A 130 5.84 29.70 6.23
CA THR A 130 7.22 30.01 5.80
C THR A 130 7.65 29.37 4.50
N GLY A 131 6.95 28.32 4.03
CA GLY A 131 7.39 27.48 2.93
C GLY A 131 8.63 26.63 3.22
N TRP A 132 9.04 26.51 4.49
CA TRP A 132 10.17 25.69 4.91
C TRP A 132 9.80 24.22 4.99
N ILE A 133 10.65 23.37 4.40
CA ILE A 133 10.39 21.97 4.09
C ILE A 133 10.14 21.18 5.37
N PRO A 134 8.92 20.65 5.60
CA PRO A 134 8.61 19.92 6.82
C PRO A 134 9.19 18.50 6.77
N GLU A 135 9.81 18.09 7.88
CA GLU A 135 10.25 16.74 8.18
C GLU A 135 9.65 16.35 9.53
N GLN A 136 8.86 15.27 9.56
CA GLN A 136 8.38 14.66 10.79
C GLN A 136 9.33 13.54 11.22
N VAL A 137 9.86 13.65 12.43
CA VAL A 137 10.73 12.64 13.04
C VAL A 137 9.96 11.97 14.17
N PHE A 138 9.65 10.68 13.99
CA PHE A 138 9.03 9.85 15.01
C PHE A 138 10.07 9.44 16.05
N LEU A 139 9.87 9.86 17.30
CA LEU A 139 10.89 9.70 18.35
C LEU A 139 10.99 8.26 18.87
N GLN A 140 9.91 7.49 18.78
CA GLN A 140 9.86 6.07 19.18
C GLN A 140 10.30 5.11 18.07
N SER A 141 10.83 5.60 16.96
CA SER A 141 11.31 4.75 15.88
C SER A 141 12.64 4.08 16.23
N ASP A 142 12.75 2.77 16.01
CA ASP A 142 13.99 2.01 16.18
C ASP A 142 15.13 2.49 15.25
N ASP A 143 14.80 3.21 14.18
CA ASP A 143 15.77 3.77 13.22
C ASP A 143 16.39 5.10 13.69
N LEU A 144 15.91 5.67 14.79
CA LEU A 144 16.40 6.96 15.30
C LEU A 144 17.73 6.79 16.04
N GLU A 145 18.81 7.26 15.43
CA GLU A 145 20.12 7.38 16.09
C GLU A 145 20.27 8.74 16.81
N PRO A 146 20.20 8.80 18.16
CA PRO A 146 20.08 10.08 18.90
C PRO A 146 21.26 11.03 18.68
N ASP A 147 22.48 10.51 18.58
CA ASP A 147 23.69 11.32 18.40
C ASP A 147 23.73 11.97 17.02
N ASN A 148 23.38 11.21 15.98
CA ASN A 148 23.32 11.72 14.61
C ASN A 148 22.17 12.71 14.44
N PHE A 149 21.02 12.41 15.04
CA PHE A 149 19.87 13.31 15.10
C PHE A 149 20.25 14.65 15.76
N TRP A 150 20.81 14.62 16.97
CA TRP A 150 21.22 15.81 17.71
C TRP A 150 22.21 16.66 16.92
N ARG A 151 23.29 16.05 16.41
CA ARG A 151 24.33 16.75 15.64
C ARG A 151 23.74 17.44 14.42
N ARG A 152 22.81 16.79 13.72
CA ARG A 152 22.12 17.32 12.54
C ARG A 152 21.26 18.52 12.90
N ILE A 153 20.40 18.41 13.91
CA ILE A 153 19.49 19.50 14.28
C ILE A 153 20.25 20.67 14.92
N LEU A 154 21.26 20.43 15.76
CA LEU A 154 22.06 21.47 16.38
C LEU A 154 22.81 22.29 15.34
N LYS A 155 23.39 21.63 14.33
CA LYS A 155 24.04 22.30 13.19
C LYS A 155 23.04 23.16 12.43
N GLY A 156 21.90 22.60 11.99
CA GLY A 156 20.87 23.38 11.29
C GLY A 156 20.37 24.56 12.12
N PHE A 157 20.18 24.35 13.41
CA PHE A 157 19.62 25.34 14.33
C PHE A 157 20.60 26.50 14.58
N SER A 158 21.90 26.22 14.66
CA SER A 158 22.94 27.25 14.86
C SER A 158 23.15 28.15 13.65
N TYR A 159 22.96 27.63 12.42
CA TYR A 159 22.91 28.45 11.21
C TYR A 159 21.56 29.17 11.03
N GLY A 160 20.54 28.78 11.79
CA GLY A 160 19.18 29.28 11.65
C GLY A 160 18.52 28.76 10.38
N ASP A 161 18.80 27.52 9.99
CA ASP A 161 18.25 26.85 8.81
C ASP A 161 17.20 25.79 9.15
N VAL A 162 16.83 25.66 10.43
CA VAL A 162 15.72 24.80 10.86
C VAL A 162 14.92 25.48 11.97
N LEU A 163 13.60 25.36 11.87
CA LEU A 163 12.65 25.65 12.96
C LEU A 163 12.20 24.32 13.56
N ILE A 164 12.07 24.28 14.88
CA ILE A 164 11.81 23.04 15.62
C ILE A 164 10.60 23.23 16.53
N THR A 165 9.61 22.36 16.35
CA THR A 165 8.45 22.20 17.23
C THR A 165 8.29 20.72 17.56
N MET A 166 7.48 20.39 18.57
CA MET A 166 7.34 19.02 19.05
C MET A 166 5.91 18.75 19.51
N GLY A 167 5.41 17.54 19.26
CA GLY A 167 4.07 17.11 19.65
C GLY A 167 4.11 15.99 20.68
N THR A 168 3.26 16.08 21.70
CA THR A 168 2.97 14.98 22.61
C THR A 168 1.81 14.15 22.09
N GLY A 169 1.88 12.84 22.32
CA GLY A 169 0.75 11.94 22.08
C GLY A 169 -0.29 12.02 23.19
N LYS A 170 -1.24 11.09 23.17
CA LYS A 170 -2.28 10.99 24.19
C LYS A 170 -1.71 10.68 25.57
N MET A 171 -2.04 11.49 26.56
CA MET A 171 -1.63 11.30 27.96
C MET A 171 -2.84 11.23 28.89
N SER A 172 -2.72 10.51 30.00
CA SER A 172 -3.73 10.54 31.06
C SER A 172 -3.59 11.82 31.89
N ARG A 173 -4.67 12.37 32.41
CA ARG A 173 -4.62 13.54 33.33
C ARG A 173 -3.66 13.36 34.51
N ARG A 174 -3.50 12.12 34.99
CA ARG A 174 -2.54 11.80 36.06
C ARG A 174 -1.11 11.96 35.58
N THR A 175 -0.81 11.45 34.38
CA THR A 175 0.50 11.58 33.72
C THR A 175 0.81 13.04 33.42
N GLU A 176 -0.14 13.79 32.88
CA GLU A 176 0.02 15.22 32.59
C GLU A 176 0.41 16.00 33.84
N LYS A 177 -0.32 15.80 34.94
CA LYS A 177 -0.04 16.45 36.22
C LYS A 177 1.31 16.05 36.81
N ALA A 178 1.70 14.78 36.67
CA ALA A 178 2.95 14.26 37.20
C ALA A 178 4.17 14.79 36.44
N LEU A 179 4.10 14.83 35.10
CA LEU A 179 5.19 15.28 34.24
C LEU A 179 5.22 16.81 34.06
N GLY A 180 4.07 17.47 34.21
CA GLY A 180 3.92 18.88 33.83
C GLY A 180 3.86 19.10 32.32
N LEU A 181 3.53 18.07 31.54
CA LEU A 181 3.30 18.12 30.09
C LEU A 181 1.81 17.92 29.80
N ALA A 182 1.31 18.52 28.73
CA ALA A 182 -0.04 18.33 28.22
C ALA A 182 0.00 17.24 27.13
N GLY A 183 -1.00 16.36 27.09
CA GLY A 183 -1.18 15.40 26.01
C GLY A 183 -1.83 16.04 24.78
N GLU A 184 -1.60 15.44 23.61
CA GLU A 184 -2.15 15.91 22.32
C GLU A 184 -1.89 17.41 22.08
N HIS A 185 -0.65 17.85 22.38
CA HIS A 185 -0.29 19.27 22.42
C HIS A 185 1.07 19.56 21.78
N ASP A 186 1.18 20.73 21.14
CA ASP A 186 2.40 21.19 20.48
C ASP A 186 3.20 22.18 21.34
N TYR A 187 4.52 22.03 21.29
CA TYR A 187 5.50 22.83 22.00
C TYR A 187 6.51 23.43 21.02
N ALA A 188 7.03 24.61 21.36
CA ALA A 188 8.08 25.28 20.58
C ALA A 188 9.46 25.01 21.18
N VAL A 189 10.47 24.78 20.35
CA VAL A 189 11.87 24.77 20.79
C VAL A 189 12.50 26.12 20.52
N LEU A 190 12.91 26.81 21.59
CA LEU A 190 13.42 28.18 21.55
C LEU A 190 14.95 28.24 21.48
N ASP A 191 15.65 27.27 22.07
CA ASP A 191 17.12 27.21 22.10
C ASP A 191 17.62 25.76 22.21
N LEU A 192 18.84 25.51 21.73
CA LEU A 192 19.54 24.23 21.84
C LEU A 192 20.93 24.46 22.41
N ARG A 193 21.31 23.71 23.45
CA ARG A 193 22.62 23.81 24.08
C ARG A 193 23.21 22.45 24.37
N GLU A 194 24.53 22.39 24.31
CA GLU A 194 25.30 21.25 24.78
C GLU A 194 26.18 21.74 25.94
N VAL A 195 25.91 21.24 27.15
CA VAL A 195 26.60 21.66 28.39
C VAL A 195 27.04 20.41 29.13
N ASP A 196 28.34 20.27 29.41
CA ASP A 196 28.92 19.12 30.11
C ASP A 196 28.51 17.76 29.49
N GLY A 197 28.41 17.70 28.16
CA GLY A 197 27.99 16.51 27.42
C GLY A 197 26.47 16.25 27.43
N GLN A 198 25.68 17.08 28.11
CA GLN A 198 24.22 17.00 28.09
C GLN A 198 23.63 17.81 26.93
N ARG A 199 22.69 17.19 26.23
CA ARG A 199 21.99 17.74 25.06
C ARG A 199 20.66 18.34 25.51
N LEU A 200 20.58 19.66 25.61
CA LEU A 200 19.49 20.36 26.27
C LEU A 200 18.68 21.19 25.27
N MET A 201 17.36 21.06 25.32
CA MET A 201 16.39 21.80 24.53
C MET A 201 15.62 22.76 25.45
N LEU A 202 15.58 24.05 25.10
CA LEU A 202 14.70 25.02 25.76
C LEU A 202 13.33 24.96 25.09
N ILE A 203 12.35 24.46 25.83
CA ILE A 203 11.01 24.17 25.33
C ILE A 203 10.02 25.17 25.91
N LYS A 204 9.06 25.61 25.12
CA LYS A 204 7.97 26.48 25.55
C LYS A 204 6.60 25.85 25.27
N ASN A 205 5.78 25.82 26.32
CA ASN A 205 4.36 25.59 26.24
C ASN A 205 3.64 26.87 25.77
N PRO A 206 2.87 26.84 24.66
CA PRO A 206 2.15 28.02 24.18
C PRO A 206 0.97 28.45 25.06
N TRP A 207 0.48 27.66 26.02
CA TRP A 207 -0.67 28.06 26.85
C TRP A 207 -0.33 29.14 27.88
N VAL A 208 -1.27 30.08 28.10
CA VAL A 208 -1.20 31.11 29.16
C VAL A 208 -1.03 30.47 30.54
N GLU A 209 -1.79 29.42 30.83
CA GLU A 209 -1.75 28.64 32.07
C GLU A 209 -0.79 27.41 31.96
N GLY A 210 0.10 27.42 30.97
CA GLY A 210 0.94 26.28 30.63
C GLY A 210 1.78 25.79 31.81
N THR A 211 1.70 24.49 32.09
CA THR A 211 2.55 23.84 33.07
C THR A 211 3.99 23.74 32.57
N SER A 212 4.94 23.81 33.50
CA SER A 212 6.35 23.53 33.23
C SER A 212 6.68 22.09 33.57
N TRP A 213 7.66 21.54 32.84
CA TRP A 213 8.25 20.23 33.10
C TRP A 213 8.70 20.08 34.55
N ARG A 214 8.30 18.97 35.19
CA ARG A 214 8.56 18.72 36.63
C ARG A 214 9.76 17.81 36.89
N GLY A 215 10.43 17.31 35.86
CA GLY A 215 11.64 16.50 36.01
C GLY A 215 11.39 15.02 36.29
N ARG A 216 12.49 14.30 36.54
CA ARG A 216 12.50 12.87 36.89
C ARG A 216 12.48 12.78 38.41
N PHE A 217 11.42 12.24 38.98
CA PHE A 217 11.38 11.93 40.41
C PHE A 217 12.12 10.62 40.67
N LYS A 218 12.94 10.54 41.72
CA LYS A 218 13.53 9.29 42.17
C LYS A 218 12.40 8.39 42.68
N ASP A 219 12.17 7.25 42.04
CA ASP A 219 11.31 6.20 42.61
C ASP A 219 12.01 5.67 43.88
N THR A 220 11.55 6.04 45.06
CA THR A 220 12.04 5.50 46.35
C THR A 220 11.50 4.09 46.62
N THR A 221 10.83 3.46 45.65
CA THR A 221 10.20 2.14 45.79
C THR A 221 11.18 0.96 45.67
N SER A 222 12.49 1.20 45.54
CA SER A 222 13.51 0.14 45.49
C SER A 222 13.94 -0.41 46.86
N ASP A 223 13.41 0.09 47.98
CA ASP A 223 13.59 -0.52 49.30
C ASP A 223 12.24 -1.10 49.77
N GLY A 224 12.17 -2.43 49.88
CA GLY A 224 10.94 -3.22 50.00
C GLY A 224 10.16 -3.04 51.31
N HIS A 225 9.56 -1.86 51.51
CA HIS A 225 8.66 -1.56 52.62
C HIS A 225 7.27 -1.17 52.10
N GLN A 226 6.24 -1.87 52.60
CA GLN A 226 4.84 -1.53 52.35
C GLN A 226 4.46 -0.30 53.19
N TYR A 227 4.22 0.82 52.53
CA TYR A 227 3.77 2.06 53.16
C TYR A 227 2.24 2.20 53.10
N THR A 228 1.64 2.81 54.13
CA THR A 228 0.20 3.08 54.18
C THR A 228 -0.16 4.39 53.48
N GLU A 229 -1.44 4.59 53.14
CA GLU A 229 -1.93 5.77 52.38
C GLU A 229 -1.58 7.14 52.99
N GLY A 230 -1.31 7.19 54.31
CA GLY A 230 -0.85 8.39 55.00
C GLY A 230 0.64 8.71 54.77
N ASP A 231 1.48 7.69 54.63
CA ASP A 231 2.93 7.82 54.45
C ASP A 231 3.28 8.30 53.04
N LEU A 232 2.48 7.92 52.04
CA LEU A 232 2.61 8.34 50.64
C LEU A 232 2.36 9.84 50.41
N LYS A 233 1.65 10.51 51.34
CA LYS A 233 1.45 11.97 51.31
C LYS A 233 2.66 12.73 51.85
N GLN A 234 3.29 12.23 52.92
CA GLN A 234 4.50 12.84 53.48
C GLN A 234 5.73 12.58 52.59
N LEU A 235 5.83 11.41 51.97
CA LEU A 235 6.90 11.10 51.01
C LEU A 235 6.87 11.97 49.74
N HIS A 236 5.70 12.48 49.33
CA HIS A 236 5.57 13.38 48.18
C HIS A 236 6.10 14.80 48.45
N ASP A 237 6.07 15.25 49.71
CA ASP A 237 6.53 16.59 50.11
C ASP A 237 8.05 16.64 50.38
N GLU A 238 8.72 15.48 50.51
CA GLU A 238 10.16 15.35 50.81
C GLU A 238 10.98 14.72 49.66
N MET A 239 10.54 14.82 48.40
CA MET A 239 11.32 14.33 47.24
C MET A 239 12.37 15.37 46.81
N GLU A 240 13.62 15.16 47.19
CA GLU A 240 14.76 15.97 46.73
C GLU A 240 15.08 15.68 45.24
N PRO A 241 15.12 16.70 44.36
CA PRO A 241 15.49 16.53 42.95
C PRO A 241 16.96 16.12 42.82
N VAL A 242 17.27 15.23 41.87
CA VAL A 242 18.67 14.87 41.56
C VAL A 242 19.32 16.04 40.82
N ASN A 243 20.25 16.75 41.46
CA ASN A 243 20.93 17.90 40.86
C ASN A 243 21.57 17.55 39.50
N SER A 244 20.99 18.07 38.41
CA SER A 244 21.55 18.01 37.06
C SER A 244 21.75 19.43 36.47
N PRO A 245 22.65 19.62 35.49
CA PRO A 245 22.80 20.88 34.75
C PRO A 245 21.48 21.45 34.21
N ARG A 246 20.54 20.58 33.80
CA ARG A 246 19.17 20.97 33.43
C ARG A 246 18.42 21.63 34.60
N ASP A 247 18.51 21.05 35.79
CA ASP A 247 17.80 21.57 36.96
C ASP A 247 18.39 22.92 37.40
N LEU A 248 19.72 23.09 37.31
CA LEU A 248 20.37 24.39 37.52
C LEU A 248 19.88 25.46 36.53
N LEU A 249 19.72 25.12 35.25
CA LEU A 249 19.19 26.04 34.23
C LEU A 249 17.69 26.35 34.40
N ASN A 250 16.94 25.45 35.04
CA ASN A 250 15.51 25.65 35.35
C ASN A 250 15.29 26.41 36.66
N VAL A 251 16.28 26.43 37.57
CA VAL A 251 16.26 27.23 38.81
C VAL A 251 16.54 28.72 38.55
N ASP A 252 17.01 29.07 37.35
CA ASP A 252 17.24 30.47 36.96
C ASP A 252 15.90 31.23 36.89
N ASP A 253 15.71 32.22 37.78
CA ASP A 253 14.52 33.07 37.95
C ASP A 253 14.16 33.91 36.68
N GLN A 254 14.86 33.71 35.56
CA GLN A 254 14.75 34.49 34.32
C GLN A 254 13.97 33.80 33.18
N LEU A 255 13.50 32.56 33.35
CA LEU A 255 12.71 31.89 32.31
C LEU A 255 11.28 32.44 32.21
N LYS A 256 10.80 32.64 30.97
CA LYS A 256 9.41 33.05 30.73
C LYS A 256 8.44 31.95 31.19
N PRO A 257 7.24 32.28 31.71
CA PRO A 257 6.32 31.26 32.22
C PRO A 257 5.96 30.22 31.15
N GLY A 258 5.91 28.95 31.52
CA GLY A 258 5.69 27.82 30.61
C GLY A 258 6.92 27.43 29.78
N THR A 259 8.10 28.00 30.06
CA THR A 259 9.38 27.67 29.40
C THR A 259 10.26 26.86 30.34
N PHE A 260 10.92 25.81 29.84
CA PHE A 260 11.78 24.92 30.62
C PHE A 260 12.84 24.23 29.74
N TRP A 261 13.99 23.91 30.34
CA TRP A 261 15.00 23.05 29.74
C TRP A 261 14.67 21.57 29.96
N MET A 262 14.87 20.77 28.92
CA MET A 262 14.74 19.31 28.94
C MET A 262 15.89 18.67 28.16
N ASP A 263 16.42 17.57 28.67
CA ASP A 263 17.43 16.77 27.97
C ASP A 263 16.83 15.91 26.86
N LEU A 264 17.61 15.63 25.82
CA LEU A 264 17.16 14.88 24.64
C LEU A 264 16.59 13.50 24.98
N ASP A 265 17.11 12.83 26.01
CA ASP A 265 16.65 11.49 26.37
C ASP A 265 15.22 11.54 26.94
N ASN A 266 14.91 12.54 27.79
CA ASN A 266 13.55 12.81 28.23
C ASN A 266 12.65 13.26 27.08
N VAL A 267 13.17 14.03 26.11
CA VAL A 267 12.40 14.41 24.91
C VAL A 267 11.98 13.16 24.13
N ILE A 268 12.93 12.27 23.83
CA ILE A 268 12.67 10.99 23.13
C ILE A 268 11.64 10.14 23.91
N GLN A 269 11.74 10.13 25.24
CA GLN A 269 10.85 9.34 26.08
C GLN A 269 9.40 9.87 26.12
N HIS A 270 9.20 11.20 26.09
CA HIS A 270 7.91 11.81 26.43
C HIS A 270 7.19 12.50 25.28
N PHE A 271 7.88 12.81 24.18
CA PHE A 271 7.27 13.39 22.97
C PHE A 271 7.12 12.33 21.89
N GLU A 272 6.03 12.37 21.13
CA GLU A 272 5.77 11.41 20.05
C GLU A 272 6.52 11.77 18.77
N SER A 273 6.58 13.06 18.45
CA SER A 273 7.22 13.55 17.23
C SER A 273 7.94 14.87 17.45
N VAL A 274 9.06 15.02 16.73
CA VAL A 274 9.72 16.32 16.49
C VAL A 274 9.44 16.72 15.06
N TYR A 275 8.99 17.96 14.87
CA TYR A 275 8.77 18.54 13.56
C TYR A 275 9.91 19.50 13.26
N LEU A 276 10.62 19.22 12.16
CA LEU A 276 11.73 20.02 11.66
C LEU A 276 11.30 20.68 10.37
N ASN A 277 11.27 22.00 10.33
CA ASN A 277 11.04 22.72 9.08
C ASN A 277 12.36 23.31 8.61
N TRP A 278 12.88 22.79 7.51
CA TRP A 278 14.18 23.16 6.95
C TRP A 278 14.06 24.32 5.96
N ASN A 279 14.98 25.27 6.05
CA ASN A 279 15.07 26.38 5.11
C ASN A 279 15.23 25.84 3.68
N ALA A 280 14.26 26.14 2.82
CA ALA A 280 14.29 25.70 1.42
C ALA A 280 15.49 26.29 0.64
N GLY A 281 16.07 27.40 1.12
CA GLY A 281 17.29 27.99 0.58
C GLY A 281 18.56 27.15 0.75
N LEU A 282 18.49 26.02 1.46
CA LEU A 282 19.58 25.02 1.53
C LEU A 282 19.80 24.28 0.20
N PHE A 283 18.87 24.39 -0.74
CA PHE A 283 18.89 23.71 -2.03
C PHE A 283 19.01 24.71 -3.18
N SER A 284 19.94 24.44 -4.09
CA SER A 284 20.15 25.26 -5.28
C SER A 284 19.12 24.99 -6.38
N PHE A 285 18.50 23.81 -6.38
CA PHE A 285 17.56 23.38 -7.40
C PHE A 285 16.28 22.83 -6.77
N ARG A 286 15.14 23.23 -7.35
CA ARG A 286 13.81 22.75 -7.02
C ARG A 286 13.02 22.52 -8.31
N GLN A 287 12.25 21.44 -8.37
CA GLN A 287 11.25 21.24 -9.40
C GLN A 287 9.97 20.64 -8.80
N ASP A 288 8.83 21.16 -9.23
CA ASP A 288 7.52 20.76 -8.73
C ASP A 288 6.71 20.07 -9.85
N ALA A 289 5.96 19.04 -9.48
CA ALA A 289 4.96 18.39 -10.31
C ALA A 289 3.60 18.46 -9.61
N HIS A 290 2.64 19.16 -10.22
CA HIS A 290 1.25 19.22 -9.75
C HIS A 290 0.41 18.18 -10.48
N PHE A 291 -0.37 17.37 -9.76
CA PHE A 291 -1.16 16.32 -10.36
C PHE A 291 -2.48 16.09 -9.62
N ALA A 292 -3.45 15.52 -10.34
CA ALA A 292 -4.69 15.03 -9.78
C ALA A 292 -4.63 13.49 -9.69
N TRP A 293 -5.22 12.94 -8.64
CA TRP A 293 -5.33 11.51 -8.41
C TRP A 293 -6.79 11.17 -8.13
N ASP A 294 -7.43 10.62 -9.16
CA ASP A 294 -8.83 10.23 -9.11
C ASP A 294 -9.02 8.87 -8.43
N LEU A 295 -9.42 8.92 -7.16
CA LEU A 295 -9.73 7.77 -6.34
C LEU A 295 -11.22 7.39 -6.36
N SER A 296 -12.05 8.06 -7.16
CA SER A 296 -13.47 7.72 -7.27
C SER A 296 -13.66 6.33 -7.87
N GLU A 297 -14.74 5.67 -7.47
CA GLU A 297 -15.14 4.39 -8.04
C GLU A 297 -15.40 4.53 -9.55
N SER A 298 -15.06 3.49 -10.33
CA SER A 298 -15.31 3.48 -11.77
C SER A 298 -16.83 3.54 -12.03
N PRO A 299 -17.34 4.54 -12.79
CA PRO A 299 -18.78 4.76 -12.92
C PRO A 299 -19.51 3.76 -13.84
N GLU A 300 -18.80 2.86 -14.54
CA GLU A 300 -19.40 2.02 -15.58
C GLU A 300 -19.24 0.51 -15.35
N ALA A 301 -20.37 -0.20 -15.35
CA ALA A 301 -20.45 -1.65 -15.42
C ALA A 301 -19.82 -2.15 -16.74
N GLY A 302 -18.60 -2.68 -16.66
CA GLY A 302 -17.84 -3.20 -17.82
C GLY A 302 -16.48 -2.55 -18.04
N SER A 303 -16.17 -1.45 -17.35
CA SER A 303 -14.80 -0.90 -17.28
C SER A 303 -13.93 -1.72 -16.32
N MET A 304 -12.59 -1.68 -16.47
CA MET A 304 -11.68 -2.27 -15.48
C MET A 304 -11.96 -1.61 -14.12
N GLN A 305 -12.46 -2.41 -13.18
CA GLN A 305 -12.75 -1.93 -11.83
C GLN A 305 -11.43 -1.47 -11.16
N LYS A 306 -11.39 -0.21 -10.72
CA LYS A 306 -10.28 0.29 -9.90
C LYS A 306 -10.30 -0.46 -8.57
N THR A 307 -9.19 -1.13 -8.24
CA THR A 307 -9.01 -1.77 -6.94
C THR A 307 -8.20 -0.83 -6.06
N ARG A 308 -8.72 -0.51 -4.86
CA ARG A 308 -8.02 0.29 -3.83
C ARG A 308 -7.76 -0.53 -2.57
N GLY A 309 -6.56 -0.47 -2.02
CA GLY A 309 -6.23 -1.11 -0.75
C GLY A 309 -4.75 -1.51 -0.65
N PRO A 310 -4.33 -2.05 0.51
CA PRO A 310 -2.92 -2.31 0.78
C PRO A 310 -2.29 -3.39 -0.10
N TYR A 311 -3.11 -4.24 -0.74
CA TYR A 311 -2.67 -5.36 -1.57
C TYR A 311 -2.87 -5.13 -3.07
N THR A 312 -3.26 -3.92 -3.47
CA THR A 312 -3.49 -3.59 -4.89
C THR A 312 -2.19 -3.29 -5.60
N SER A 313 -2.19 -3.41 -6.93
CA SER A 313 -1.01 -3.05 -7.72
C SER A 313 -0.84 -1.53 -7.76
N LEU A 314 0.38 -1.09 -8.05
CA LEU A 314 0.73 0.32 -8.22
C LEU A 314 0.40 0.86 -9.62
N GLN A 315 -0.23 0.07 -10.51
CA GLN A 315 -0.43 0.47 -11.90
C GLN A 315 -1.27 1.75 -12.04
N GLN A 316 -2.23 1.95 -11.14
CA GLN A 316 -3.18 3.07 -11.14
C GLN A 316 -2.68 4.25 -10.31
N HIS A 317 -1.58 4.07 -9.56
CA HIS A 317 -0.97 5.16 -8.82
C HIS A 317 -0.30 6.14 -9.81
N PRO A 318 -0.31 7.45 -9.53
CA PRO A 318 0.62 8.40 -10.14
C PRO A 318 2.05 7.92 -9.94
N GLN A 319 2.90 8.07 -10.95
CA GLN A 319 4.30 7.67 -10.84
C GLN A 319 5.16 8.70 -11.56
N PHE A 320 6.25 9.08 -10.92
CA PHE A 320 7.16 10.11 -11.40
C PHE A 320 8.58 9.54 -11.50
N THR A 321 9.40 10.15 -12.33
CA THR A 321 10.84 9.90 -12.39
C THR A 321 11.57 11.07 -11.80
N VAL A 322 12.60 10.79 -11.01
CA VAL A 322 13.52 11.82 -10.50
C VAL A 322 14.95 11.43 -10.84
N THR A 323 15.70 12.38 -11.38
CA THR A 323 17.12 12.23 -11.73
C THR A 323 17.88 13.45 -11.24
N ALA A 324 18.99 13.24 -10.52
CA ALA A 324 19.97 14.27 -10.24
C ALA A 324 21.17 14.09 -11.18
N SER A 325 21.56 15.15 -11.89
CA SER A 325 22.65 15.12 -12.86
C SER A 325 23.97 14.65 -12.23
N ASP A 326 24.34 15.19 -11.08
CA ASP A 326 25.61 14.93 -10.40
C ASP A 326 25.49 13.91 -9.25
N GLY A 327 24.29 13.37 -9.01
CA GLY A 327 23.99 12.51 -7.86
C GLY A 327 23.82 13.29 -6.54
N GLY A 328 24.12 12.65 -5.42
CA GLY A 328 24.04 13.24 -4.08
C GLY A 328 22.68 13.09 -3.41
N THR A 329 22.28 14.06 -2.59
CA THR A 329 21.01 13.99 -1.85
C THR A 329 19.86 14.61 -2.63
N ILE A 330 18.73 13.91 -2.67
CA ILE A 330 17.45 14.39 -3.22
C ILE A 330 16.39 14.33 -2.12
N TRP A 331 15.70 15.44 -1.90
CA TRP A 331 14.55 15.51 -1.00
C TRP A 331 13.27 15.57 -1.80
N LEU A 332 12.32 14.69 -1.50
CA LEU A 332 11.04 14.57 -2.17
C LEU A 332 9.93 14.87 -1.18
N LEU A 333 9.23 16.00 -1.38
CA LEU A 333 8.12 16.43 -0.55
C LEU A 333 6.81 16.24 -1.31
N LEU A 334 5.95 15.35 -0.82
CA LEU A 334 4.59 15.21 -1.32
C LEU A 334 3.66 16.07 -0.47
N CYS A 335 2.89 16.95 -1.11
CA CYS A 335 1.90 17.81 -0.47
C CYS A 335 0.50 17.51 -1.03
N ARG A 336 -0.42 17.03 -0.18
CA ARG A 336 -1.86 16.99 -0.48
C ARG A 336 -2.42 18.41 -0.42
N HIS A 337 -3.27 18.76 -1.37
CA HIS A 337 -3.94 20.05 -1.40
C HIS A 337 -5.19 20.02 -0.53
N PHE A 338 -5.45 21.13 0.15
CA PHE A 338 -6.71 21.37 0.84
C PHE A 338 -7.83 21.51 -0.18
N GLN A 339 -8.87 20.71 0.01
CA GLN A 339 -10.13 20.81 -0.71
C GLN A 339 -11.23 21.07 0.30
N ASN A 340 -12.13 21.98 -0.06
CA ASN A 340 -13.33 22.23 0.70
C ASN A 340 -14.29 21.07 0.43
N TYR A 341 -14.82 20.47 1.50
CA TYR A 341 -15.85 19.46 1.41
C TYR A 341 -17.04 19.85 2.30
N VAL A 342 -18.19 19.31 1.93
CA VAL A 342 -19.41 19.37 2.73
C VAL A 342 -19.65 17.96 3.25
N PRO A 343 -19.69 17.74 4.58
CA PRO A 343 -19.99 16.44 5.17
C PRO A 343 -21.31 15.86 4.64
N GLU A 344 -21.38 14.54 4.48
CA GLU A 344 -22.60 13.87 4.03
C GLU A 344 -23.76 14.03 5.02
N ASP A 345 -23.45 14.19 6.31
CA ASP A 345 -24.38 14.42 7.41
C ASP A 345 -24.62 15.90 7.72
N ALA A 346 -24.11 16.82 6.88
CA ALA A 346 -24.31 18.25 7.07
C ALA A 346 -25.80 18.62 7.07
N THR A 347 -26.21 19.38 8.07
CA THR A 347 -27.58 19.87 8.20
C THR A 347 -27.92 20.89 7.10
N ALA A 348 -29.22 21.06 6.81
CA ALA A 348 -29.66 22.06 5.83
C ALA A 348 -29.18 23.48 6.19
N GLU A 349 -29.11 23.81 7.49
CA GLU A 349 -28.60 25.09 8.00
C GLU A 349 -27.09 25.26 7.77
N GLU A 350 -26.29 24.19 7.90
CA GLU A 350 -24.85 24.21 7.62
C GLU A 350 -24.56 24.39 6.13
N ILE A 351 -25.37 23.78 5.28
CA ILE A 351 -25.29 23.93 3.83
C ILE A 351 -25.69 25.36 3.42
N GLU A 352 -26.80 25.88 3.97
CA GLU A 352 -27.32 27.22 3.68
C GLU A 352 -26.39 28.33 4.20
N SER A 353 -25.74 28.12 5.34
CA SER A 353 -24.70 29.02 5.86
C SER A 353 -23.39 28.97 5.06
N GLY A 354 -23.24 28.02 4.13
CA GLY A 354 -22.05 27.85 3.31
C GLY A 354 -20.84 27.37 4.11
N ARG A 355 -21.05 26.67 5.23
CA ARG A 355 -19.97 26.14 6.06
C ARG A 355 -19.22 25.06 5.29
N GLN A 356 -17.90 25.21 5.19
CA GLN A 356 -17.03 24.31 4.44
C GLN A 356 -15.96 23.76 5.39
N TYR A 357 -15.73 22.46 5.32
CA TYR A 357 -14.69 21.76 6.08
C TYR A 357 -13.52 21.43 5.16
N ILE A 358 -12.34 21.25 5.73
CA ILE A 358 -11.17 20.80 4.96
C ILE A 358 -11.01 19.31 5.17
N ASP A 359 -11.02 18.56 4.06
CA ASP A 359 -10.82 17.12 4.10
C ASP A 359 -9.32 16.80 4.28
N LEU A 360 -8.98 16.31 5.47
CA LEU A 360 -7.66 15.77 5.80
C LEU A 360 -7.74 14.31 6.25
N ASN A 361 -8.86 13.64 6.02
CA ASN A 361 -9.01 12.25 6.42
C ASN A 361 -8.16 11.32 5.54
N GLY A 362 -7.72 10.23 6.15
CA GLY A 362 -6.85 9.25 5.52
C GLY A 362 -5.38 9.63 5.57
N HIS A 363 -4.54 8.76 5.06
CA HIS A 363 -3.09 8.85 5.20
C HIS A 363 -2.42 8.84 3.82
N ILE A 364 -1.31 9.54 3.72
CA ILE A 364 -0.46 9.57 2.53
C ILE A 364 0.93 9.05 2.87
N SER A 365 1.59 8.49 1.87
CA SER A 365 2.99 8.10 1.93
C SER A 365 3.59 8.18 0.53
N MET A 366 4.85 7.85 0.38
CA MET A 366 5.53 7.75 -0.89
C MET A 366 6.60 6.67 -0.82
N VAL A 367 6.88 6.06 -1.96
CA VAL A 367 7.90 5.00 -2.09
C VAL A 367 8.75 5.26 -3.33
N VAL A 368 10.03 4.91 -3.24
CA VAL A 368 11.01 5.12 -4.31
C VAL A 368 11.65 3.79 -4.73
N PHE A 369 11.84 3.61 -6.03
CA PHE A 369 12.41 2.41 -6.65
C PHE A 369 13.59 2.74 -7.58
N ALA A 370 14.59 1.84 -7.62
CA ALA A 370 15.62 1.82 -8.67
C ALA A 370 15.13 1.06 -9.92
N SER A 371 14.13 1.59 -10.63
CA SER A 371 13.57 0.96 -11.84
C SER A 371 14.00 1.63 -13.15
N CYS A 372 15.05 2.46 -13.12
CA CYS A 372 15.55 3.25 -14.25
C CYS A 372 14.45 4.12 -14.89
N GLY A 373 13.60 4.74 -14.06
CA GLY A 373 12.50 5.59 -14.50
C GLY A 373 11.29 4.88 -15.10
N ARG A 374 11.27 3.54 -15.11
CA ARG A 374 10.11 2.77 -15.59
C ARG A 374 9.03 2.68 -14.52
N ARG A 375 7.77 2.66 -14.95
CA ARG A 375 6.62 2.38 -14.07
C ARG A 375 6.77 1.03 -13.37
N VAL A 376 6.47 1.02 -12.07
CA VAL A 376 6.51 -0.13 -11.18
C VAL A 376 5.09 -0.62 -10.92
N LEU A 377 4.88 -1.93 -10.89
CA LEU A 377 3.55 -2.53 -10.74
C LEU A 377 3.29 -3.08 -9.33
N LEU A 378 4.32 -3.45 -8.59
CA LEU A 378 4.21 -3.96 -7.22
C LEU A 378 4.96 -3.09 -6.22
N SER A 379 4.41 -2.95 -5.01
CA SER A 379 5.03 -2.20 -3.91
C SER A 379 6.04 -3.06 -3.13
N GLU A 380 6.98 -3.69 -3.84
CA GLU A 380 8.06 -4.52 -3.27
C GLU A 380 9.42 -4.08 -3.82
N ARG A 381 10.50 -4.44 -3.12
CA ARG A 381 11.89 -4.14 -3.54
C ARG A 381 12.12 -2.63 -3.75
N TYR A 382 11.49 -1.83 -2.90
CA TYR A 382 11.72 -0.39 -2.85
C TYR A 382 13.11 -0.08 -2.27
N LEU A 383 13.64 1.08 -2.62
CA LEU A 383 14.84 1.64 -2.00
C LEU A 383 14.50 2.29 -0.66
N GLN A 384 13.47 3.15 -0.68
CA GLN A 384 13.04 3.92 0.47
C GLN A 384 11.52 4.03 0.44
N LYS A 385 10.89 3.93 1.61
CA LYS A 385 9.44 4.11 1.80
C LYS A 385 9.21 5.01 3.00
N GLY A 386 8.31 5.99 2.85
CA GLY A 386 7.89 6.84 3.95
C GLY A 386 6.87 6.15 4.86
N TRP A 387 6.78 6.61 6.10
CA TRP A 387 5.66 6.27 6.98
C TRP A 387 4.35 6.82 6.41
N PHE A 388 3.24 6.15 6.71
CA PHE A 388 1.92 6.73 6.43
C PHE A 388 1.64 7.81 7.48
N VAL A 389 1.31 9.01 7.00
CA VAL A 389 0.99 10.15 7.84
C VAL A 389 -0.38 10.70 7.48
N ASP A 390 -1.10 11.19 8.49
CA ASP A 390 -2.37 11.93 8.36
C ASP A 390 -2.14 13.42 8.05
N SER A 391 -0.91 13.89 8.17
CA SER A 391 -0.52 15.24 7.80
C SER A 391 -0.55 15.42 6.27
N PRO A 392 -0.84 16.65 5.79
CA PRO A 392 -0.91 16.94 4.35
C PRO A 392 0.47 17.00 3.68
N GLN A 393 1.57 16.83 4.41
CA GLN A 393 2.92 16.80 3.86
C GLN A 393 3.71 15.59 4.37
N ILE A 394 4.39 14.90 3.46
CA ILE A 394 5.38 13.87 3.80
C ILE A 394 6.67 14.10 3.02
N LEU A 395 7.79 14.09 3.76
CA LEU A 395 9.14 14.19 3.20
C LEU A 395 9.78 12.81 3.14
N LEU A 396 10.34 12.47 1.99
CA LEU A 396 11.19 11.31 1.80
C LEU A 396 12.55 11.78 1.29
N LYS A 397 13.62 11.31 1.93
CA LYS A 397 15.00 11.68 1.60
C LYS A 397 15.69 10.50 0.93
N LEU A 398 16.35 10.78 -0.19
CA LEU A 398 17.22 9.84 -0.89
C LEU A 398 18.64 10.36 -0.76
N ASP A 399 19.42 9.68 0.06
CA ASP A 399 20.84 9.97 0.23
C ASP A 399 21.66 9.13 -0.75
N ASP A 400 22.89 9.58 -1.04
CA ASP A 400 23.86 8.87 -1.90
C ASP A 400 23.31 8.46 -3.28
N CYS A 401 22.51 9.32 -3.90
CA CYS A 401 22.03 9.07 -5.27
C CYS A 401 23.21 9.04 -6.24
N GLU A 402 23.19 8.09 -7.16
CA GLU A 402 24.26 7.91 -8.14
C GLU A 402 24.15 8.94 -9.27
N PHE A 403 25.29 9.26 -9.88
CA PHE A 403 25.40 10.18 -11.02
C PHE A 403 24.42 9.79 -12.14
N ASN A 404 23.57 10.75 -12.52
CA ASN A 404 22.61 10.64 -13.61
C ASN A 404 21.71 9.38 -13.56
N LYS A 405 21.49 8.82 -12.37
CA LYS A 405 20.62 7.67 -12.16
C LYS A 405 19.18 8.13 -11.96
N THR A 406 18.27 7.51 -12.71
CA THR A 406 16.83 7.80 -12.63
C THR A 406 16.12 6.84 -11.69
N TYR A 407 15.40 7.41 -10.73
CA TYR A 407 14.56 6.70 -9.77
C TYR A 407 13.08 6.89 -10.09
N THR A 408 12.25 5.91 -9.75
CA THR A 408 10.78 6.03 -9.87
C THR A 408 10.17 6.27 -8.50
N VAL A 409 9.34 7.31 -8.40
CA VAL A 409 8.69 7.78 -7.19
C VAL A 409 7.19 7.55 -7.32
N VAL A 410 6.58 6.91 -6.33
CA VAL A 410 5.16 6.54 -6.36
C VAL A 410 4.48 7.03 -5.07
N PRO A 411 3.57 8.01 -5.14
CA PRO A 411 2.67 8.34 -4.04
C PRO A 411 1.81 7.14 -3.64
N LEU A 412 1.61 6.97 -2.34
CA LEU A 412 0.77 5.95 -1.74
C LEU A 412 -0.34 6.61 -0.93
N GLU A 413 -1.46 5.92 -0.79
CA GLU A 413 -2.60 6.38 -0.02
C GLU A 413 -3.15 5.23 0.83
N GLN A 414 -3.75 5.59 1.97
CA GLN A 414 -4.51 4.66 2.79
C GLN A 414 -5.72 5.38 3.37
N ASN A 415 -6.92 4.88 3.08
CA ASN A 415 -8.18 5.42 3.58
C ASN A 415 -8.48 6.88 3.17
N LEU A 416 -7.92 7.36 2.05
CA LEU A 416 -8.39 8.63 1.48
C LEU A 416 -9.83 8.49 0.97
N HIS A 417 -10.62 9.56 1.07
CA HIS A 417 -11.98 9.56 0.51
C HIS A 417 -11.99 9.24 -0.98
N SER A 418 -13.06 8.59 -1.45
CA SER A 418 -13.23 8.13 -2.83
C SER A 418 -13.59 9.28 -3.79
N THR A 419 -12.70 10.26 -3.88
CA THR A 419 -12.87 11.51 -4.64
C THR A 419 -11.60 11.83 -5.43
N ASN A 420 -11.63 12.87 -6.24
CA ASN A 420 -10.45 13.35 -6.94
C ASN A 420 -9.60 14.23 -6.02
N HIS A 421 -8.43 13.74 -5.61
CA HIS A 421 -7.48 14.49 -4.78
C HIS A 421 -6.45 15.19 -5.66
N THR A 422 -5.94 16.34 -5.19
CA THR A 422 -4.90 17.09 -5.90
C THR A 422 -3.65 17.21 -5.04
N PHE A 423 -2.49 17.11 -5.67
CA PHE A 423 -1.21 17.03 -4.98
C PHE A 423 -0.13 17.88 -5.65
N THR A 424 0.97 18.08 -4.93
CA THR A 424 2.24 18.57 -5.48
C THR A 424 3.37 17.71 -4.97
N LEU A 425 4.17 17.16 -5.87
CA LEU A 425 5.43 16.52 -5.56
C LEU A 425 6.56 17.53 -5.86
N SER A 426 7.31 17.92 -4.84
CA SER A 426 8.44 18.85 -4.97
C SER A 426 9.74 18.08 -4.76
N ALA A 427 10.66 18.17 -5.70
CA ALA A 427 12.01 17.63 -5.59
C ALA A 427 13.00 18.76 -5.30
N PHE A 428 13.90 18.56 -4.33
CA PHE A 428 14.95 19.51 -3.95
C PHE A 428 16.32 18.83 -4.01
N SER A 429 17.33 19.53 -4.54
CA SER A 429 18.71 19.04 -4.56
C SER A 429 19.71 20.20 -4.73
N ASN A 430 20.99 19.90 -4.46
CA ASN A 430 22.11 20.77 -4.80
C ASN A 430 22.79 20.40 -6.13
N SER A 431 22.31 19.34 -6.79
CA SER A 431 22.57 19.03 -8.20
C SER A 431 21.38 19.49 -9.05
N PRO A 432 21.58 19.86 -10.34
CA PRO A 432 20.47 19.98 -11.27
C PRO A 432 19.60 18.72 -11.22
N ILE A 433 18.29 18.91 -11.14
CA ILE A 433 17.30 17.83 -11.01
C ILE A 433 16.28 17.89 -12.12
N THR A 434 15.79 16.71 -12.50
CA THR A 434 14.69 16.57 -13.44
C THR A 434 13.63 15.66 -12.84
N LEU A 435 12.43 16.21 -12.69
CA LEU A 435 11.21 15.54 -12.25
C LEU A 435 10.22 15.46 -13.42
N MET A 436 9.80 14.26 -13.80
CA MET A 436 8.89 14.02 -14.93
C MET A 436 7.89 12.92 -14.61
N ASP A 437 6.81 12.80 -15.38
CA ASP A 437 5.92 11.63 -15.30
C ASP A 437 6.68 10.35 -15.70
N ALA A 438 6.41 9.24 -15.00
CA ALA A 438 6.98 7.96 -15.36
C ALA A 438 6.26 7.36 -16.58
N GLY A 439 7.06 7.12 -17.62
CA GLY A 439 6.60 6.49 -18.86
C GLY A 439 6.15 5.04 -18.65
N PRO A 440 5.30 4.51 -19.55
CA PRO A 440 4.90 3.11 -19.51
C PRO A 440 6.13 2.20 -19.63
N ARG A 441 6.09 1.05 -18.95
CA ARG A 441 7.21 0.10 -18.93
C ARG A 441 7.48 -0.50 -20.31
N TYR A 442 6.42 -0.73 -21.08
CA TYR A 442 6.48 -1.23 -22.45
C TYR A 442 5.49 -0.47 -23.35
N ALA A 443 5.69 -0.56 -24.67
CA ALA A 443 4.94 0.21 -25.65
C ALA A 443 3.48 -0.25 -25.83
N HIS A 444 3.18 -1.51 -25.54
CA HIS A 444 1.85 -2.10 -25.73
C HIS A 444 1.28 -2.64 -24.43
N VAL A 445 -0.01 -2.41 -24.21
CA VAL A 445 -0.77 -2.91 -23.06
C VAL A 445 -2.02 -3.60 -23.57
N THR A 446 -2.24 -4.84 -23.13
CA THR A 446 -3.47 -5.61 -23.37
C THR A 446 -4.07 -5.97 -22.01
N ALA A 447 -5.33 -5.62 -21.78
CA ALA A 447 -6.03 -5.94 -20.54
C ALA A 447 -7.26 -6.80 -20.83
N LEU A 448 -7.48 -7.81 -19.98
CA LEU A 448 -8.58 -8.76 -20.09
C LEU A 448 -9.24 -8.93 -18.72
N SER A 449 -10.56 -8.98 -18.70
CA SER A 449 -11.29 -9.37 -17.50
C SER A 449 -11.60 -10.86 -17.52
N GLY A 450 -11.39 -11.51 -16.38
CA GLY A 450 -11.65 -12.93 -16.16
C GLY A 450 -12.42 -13.16 -14.85
N ARG A 451 -12.79 -14.42 -14.61
CA ARG A 451 -13.45 -14.84 -13.37
C ARG A 451 -13.08 -16.27 -12.99
N TRP A 452 -12.98 -16.51 -11.70
CA TRP A 452 -13.05 -17.84 -11.10
C TRP A 452 -14.51 -18.09 -10.69
N SER A 453 -15.18 -18.97 -11.45
CA SER A 453 -16.53 -19.47 -11.19
C SER A 453 -16.47 -20.85 -10.54
N LYS A 454 -17.64 -21.41 -10.16
CA LYS A 454 -17.72 -22.77 -9.61
C LYS A 454 -17.04 -23.83 -10.49
N GLU A 455 -17.01 -23.61 -11.80
CA GLU A 455 -16.40 -24.55 -12.76
C GLU A 455 -14.97 -24.18 -13.15
N THR A 456 -14.42 -23.07 -12.64
CA THR A 456 -13.07 -22.59 -13.02
C THR A 456 -12.20 -22.20 -11.82
N ALA A 457 -12.69 -22.32 -10.60
CA ALA A 457 -11.92 -22.10 -9.37
C ALA A 457 -11.11 -23.36 -9.02
N GLY A 458 -10.08 -23.64 -9.83
CA GLY A 458 -9.31 -24.89 -9.76
C GLY A 458 -8.25 -24.95 -8.65
N GLY A 459 -8.01 -23.87 -7.93
CA GLY A 459 -6.98 -23.80 -6.89
C GLY A 459 -5.56 -23.84 -7.45
N ASN A 460 -4.60 -24.29 -6.63
CA ASN A 460 -3.19 -24.30 -6.98
C ASN A 460 -2.72 -25.58 -7.69
N ALA A 461 -1.46 -25.61 -8.10
CA ALA A 461 -0.87 -26.68 -8.92
C ALA A 461 -0.90 -28.08 -8.28
N GLN A 462 -1.08 -28.17 -6.97
CA GLN A 462 -1.17 -29.42 -6.22
C GLN A 462 -2.62 -29.96 -6.21
N ASN A 463 -3.61 -29.14 -6.55
CA ASN A 463 -5.00 -29.55 -6.67
C ASN A 463 -5.24 -30.24 -8.02
N THR A 464 -6.06 -31.29 -8.02
CA THR A 464 -6.41 -32.05 -9.23
C THR A 464 -7.25 -31.24 -10.22
N THR A 465 -7.96 -30.22 -9.73
CA THR A 465 -8.77 -29.26 -10.50
C THR A 465 -7.95 -28.08 -11.01
N TYR A 466 -6.63 -28.02 -10.81
CA TYR A 466 -5.79 -26.89 -11.24
C TYR A 466 -5.99 -26.50 -12.71
N TYR A 467 -6.15 -27.49 -13.59
CA TYR A 467 -6.29 -27.26 -15.02
C TYR A 467 -7.67 -26.73 -15.43
N ASP A 468 -8.63 -26.65 -14.51
CA ASP A 468 -9.93 -26.03 -14.71
C ASP A 468 -9.85 -24.49 -14.60
N ASN A 469 -8.75 -23.97 -14.03
CA ASN A 469 -8.49 -22.53 -13.98
C ASN A 469 -8.59 -21.87 -15.37
N PRO A 470 -8.94 -20.58 -15.45
CA PRO A 470 -8.92 -19.82 -16.69
C PRO A 470 -7.55 -19.88 -17.36
N GLN A 471 -7.54 -20.25 -18.64
CA GLN A 471 -6.33 -20.32 -19.44
C GLN A 471 -6.48 -19.46 -20.70
N TYR A 472 -5.41 -18.82 -21.15
CA TYR A 472 -5.41 -17.93 -22.30
C TYR A 472 -4.28 -18.29 -23.25
N ASN A 473 -4.56 -18.33 -24.54
CA ASN A 473 -3.51 -18.36 -25.56
C ASN A 473 -2.95 -16.95 -25.72
N ILE A 474 -1.62 -16.82 -25.74
CA ILE A 474 -0.91 -15.61 -26.14
C ILE A 474 -0.05 -15.88 -27.37
N ALA A 475 -0.37 -15.18 -28.46
CA ALA A 475 0.32 -15.22 -29.73
C ALA A 475 1.35 -14.08 -29.81
N ILE A 476 2.61 -14.45 -30.02
CA ILE A 476 3.75 -13.54 -30.09
C ILE A 476 4.35 -13.61 -31.50
N SER A 477 4.27 -12.49 -32.22
CA SER A 477 4.71 -12.41 -33.63
C SER A 477 6.22 -12.22 -33.78
N ALA A 478 6.85 -11.58 -32.80
CA ALA A 478 8.28 -11.27 -32.79
C ALA A 478 8.79 -11.29 -31.35
N ARG A 479 10.11 -11.47 -31.21
CA ARG A 479 10.80 -11.52 -29.92
C ARG A 479 10.46 -10.29 -29.07
N THR A 480 10.03 -10.50 -27.83
CA THR A 480 9.43 -9.43 -27.00
C THR A 480 9.69 -9.63 -25.51
N ASN A 481 9.75 -8.52 -24.77
CA ASN A 481 9.65 -8.53 -23.31
C ASN A 481 8.17 -8.50 -22.92
N ILE A 482 7.81 -9.21 -21.86
CA ILE A 482 6.43 -9.30 -21.34
C ILE A 482 6.42 -9.20 -19.82
N SER A 483 5.43 -8.47 -19.29
CA SER A 483 5.00 -8.59 -17.89
C SER A 483 3.52 -8.94 -17.80
N LEU A 484 3.20 -9.93 -16.97
CA LEU A 484 1.84 -10.40 -16.69
C LEU A 484 1.45 -9.96 -15.28
N LEU A 485 0.55 -8.99 -15.17
CA LEU A 485 -0.03 -8.54 -13.91
C LEU A 485 -1.44 -9.14 -13.77
N LEU A 486 -1.64 -9.95 -12.74
CA LEU A 486 -2.96 -10.50 -12.40
C LEU A 486 -3.45 -9.84 -11.12
N GLU A 487 -4.63 -9.22 -11.18
CA GLU A 487 -5.27 -8.51 -10.06
C GLU A 487 -6.67 -9.06 -9.80
N ALA A 488 -6.88 -9.64 -8.62
CA ALA A 488 -8.22 -9.97 -8.14
C ALA A 488 -8.94 -8.72 -7.64
N HIS A 489 -10.26 -8.68 -7.88
CA HIS A 489 -11.10 -7.62 -7.31
C HIS A 489 -11.29 -7.82 -5.80
N ASP A 490 -11.35 -9.08 -5.35
CA ASP A 490 -11.28 -9.42 -3.92
C ASP A 490 -9.82 -9.54 -3.47
N GLN A 491 -9.39 -8.59 -2.64
CA GLN A 491 -8.05 -8.53 -2.08
C GLN A 491 -7.77 -9.59 -1.01
N GLN A 492 -8.72 -10.43 -0.62
CA GLN A 492 -8.47 -11.58 0.26
C GLN A 492 -7.90 -12.77 -0.52
N LEU A 493 -8.09 -12.80 -1.84
CA LEU A 493 -7.65 -13.90 -2.68
C LEU A 493 -6.14 -13.87 -2.86
N ASN A 494 -5.51 -15.02 -2.59
CA ASN A 494 -4.11 -15.26 -2.96
C ASN A 494 -4.09 -15.74 -4.41
N VAL A 495 -3.49 -14.95 -5.30
CA VAL A 495 -3.49 -15.17 -6.75
C VAL A 495 -2.11 -15.49 -7.28
N HIS A 496 -2.09 -16.16 -8.43
CA HIS A 496 -0.87 -16.55 -9.12
C HIS A 496 -1.10 -16.65 -10.63
N VAL A 497 -0.09 -16.25 -11.41
CA VAL A 497 -0.10 -16.33 -12.87
C VAL A 497 1.11 -17.12 -13.39
N ARG A 498 0.89 -17.96 -14.40
CA ARG A 498 1.94 -18.73 -15.09
C ARG A 498 1.89 -18.53 -16.58
N LEU A 499 3.05 -18.53 -17.23
CA LEU A 499 3.23 -18.63 -18.67
C LEU A 499 3.92 -19.96 -19.02
N LEU A 500 3.35 -20.72 -19.95
CA LEU A 500 3.75 -22.08 -20.28
C LEU A 500 4.04 -22.26 -21.79
N HIS A 501 4.97 -23.17 -22.10
CA HIS A 501 5.26 -23.63 -23.44
C HIS A 501 4.29 -24.75 -23.87
N SER A 502 3.21 -24.39 -24.56
CA SER A 502 2.08 -25.29 -24.85
C SER A 502 1.49 -25.10 -26.25
N SER A 503 2.20 -24.42 -27.16
CA SER A 503 1.73 -24.10 -28.51
C SER A 503 0.36 -23.41 -28.54
N GLY A 504 0.03 -22.65 -27.49
CA GLY A 504 -1.24 -21.95 -27.35
C GLY A 504 -2.45 -22.85 -27.13
N GLN A 505 -2.25 -24.12 -26.75
CA GLN A 505 -3.33 -25.07 -26.47
C GLN A 505 -3.68 -25.13 -24.99
N ARG A 506 -4.86 -25.69 -24.67
CA ARG A 506 -5.26 -25.90 -23.29
C ARG A 506 -4.33 -26.91 -22.63
N VAL A 507 -3.81 -26.54 -21.46
CA VAL A 507 -2.89 -27.35 -20.67
C VAL A 507 -3.70 -28.22 -19.73
N HIS A 508 -3.42 -29.53 -19.77
CA HIS A 508 -4.03 -30.55 -18.89
C HIS A 508 -3.01 -31.26 -18.00
N ARG A 509 -1.73 -31.02 -18.27
CA ARG A 509 -0.59 -31.54 -17.53
C ARG A 509 0.53 -30.53 -17.67
N MET A 510 1.30 -30.35 -16.60
CA MET A 510 2.43 -29.43 -16.59
C MET A 510 3.63 -30.11 -15.95
N GLY A 511 4.72 -30.23 -16.71
CA GLY A 511 6.05 -30.53 -16.20
C GLY A 511 6.81 -29.24 -15.84
N LYS A 512 7.85 -29.36 -15.00
CA LYS A 512 8.69 -28.21 -14.62
C LYS A 512 9.36 -27.54 -15.83
N LYS A 513 9.65 -28.29 -16.90
CA LYS A 513 10.27 -27.78 -18.13
C LYS A 513 9.31 -26.98 -19.01
N ASP A 514 8.00 -27.11 -18.79
CA ASP A 514 6.99 -26.40 -19.58
C ASP A 514 6.78 -24.98 -19.05
N ILE A 515 7.23 -24.68 -17.82
CA ILE A 515 7.09 -23.37 -17.20
C ILE A 515 8.15 -22.44 -17.75
N ILE A 516 7.70 -21.37 -18.40
CA ILE A 516 8.56 -20.30 -18.93
C ILE A 516 8.84 -19.28 -17.84
N VAL A 517 7.77 -18.77 -17.22
CA VAL A 517 7.84 -17.84 -16.10
C VAL A 517 6.57 -17.91 -15.27
N ASP A 518 6.67 -17.62 -13.99
CA ASP A 518 5.56 -17.46 -13.08
C ASP A 518 5.74 -16.30 -12.10
N SER A 519 4.71 -16.01 -11.33
CA SER A 519 4.74 -14.97 -10.29
C SER A 519 5.39 -15.42 -8.99
N LYS A 520 6.03 -16.60 -8.96
CA LYS A 520 6.65 -17.24 -7.79
C LYS A 520 5.64 -17.68 -6.72
N ASP A 521 5.55 -16.96 -5.62
CA ASP A 521 4.65 -17.28 -4.52
C ASP A 521 3.24 -16.76 -4.81
N TYR A 522 2.23 -17.42 -4.26
CA TYR A 522 0.87 -16.91 -4.27
C TYR A 522 0.81 -15.62 -3.45
N ARG A 523 0.34 -14.53 -4.06
CA ARG A 523 0.29 -13.21 -3.44
C ARG A 523 -1.13 -12.71 -3.33
N ARG A 524 -1.43 -12.08 -2.19
CA ARG A 524 -2.73 -11.52 -1.89
C ARG A 524 -3.07 -10.35 -2.82
N GLY A 525 -4.27 -10.35 -3.40
CA GLY A 525 -4.83 -9.29 -4.23
C GLY A 525 -4.24 -9.17 -5.64
N CYS A 526 -2.91 -9.15 -5.78
CA CYS A 526 -2.26 -9.08 -7.09
C CYS A 526 -0.91 -9.80 -7.13
N CYS A 527 -0.49 -10.25 -8.32
CA CYS A 527 0.81 -10.87 -8.55
C CYS A 527 1.38 -10.49 -9.93
N LEU A 528 2.70 -10.57 -10.09
CA LEU A 528 3.42 -10.16 -11.29
C LEU A 528 4.40 -11.24 -11.73
N ALA A 529 4.37 -11.61 -13.02
CA ALA A 529 5.38 -12.45 -13.66
C ALA A 529 6.05 -11.66 -14.81
N GLU A 530 7.37 -11.71 -14.91
CA GLU A 530 8.12 -10.92 -15.91
C GLU A 530 9.14 -11.77 -16.64
N ILE A 531 9.16 -11.68 -17.98
CA ILE A 531 10.14 -12.33 -18.82
C ILE A 531 10.68 -11.35 -19.87
N GLU A 532 12.00 -11.37 -20.02
CA GLU A 532 12.71 -10.66 -21.07
C GLU A 532 13.05 -11.63 -22.22
N ASP A 533 13.13 -11.09 -23.43
CA ASP A 533 13.59 -11.82 -24.63
C ASP A 533 12.78 -13.08 -24.99
N LEU A 534 11.45 -13.07 -24.74
CA LEU A 534 10.57 -14.18 -25.10
C LEU A 534 10.48 -14.31 -26.62
N GLY A 535 10.75 -15.52 -27.14
CA GLY A 535 10.70 -15.81 -28.57
C GLY A 535 9.32 -15.68 -29.21
N ALA A 536 9.29 -15.60 -30.54
CA ALA A 536 8.04 -15.68 -31.29
C ALA A 536 7.43 -17.08 -31.16
N GLY A 537 6.12 -17.16 -31.01
CA GLY A 537 5.43 -18.42 -30.75
C GLY A 537 4.04 -18.26 -30.16
N GLN A 538 3.46 -19.38 -29.76
CA GLN A 538 2.16 -19.47 -29.08
C GLN A 538 2.38 -20.09 -27.70
N TYR A 539 1.88 -19.43 -26.67
CA TYR A 539 2.08 -19.84 -25.27
C TYR A 539 0.74 -19.82 -24.54
N THR A 540 0.67 -20.49 -23.39
CA THR A 540 -0.56 -20.49 -22.56
C THR A 540 -0.31 -19.82 -21.22
N ILE A 541 -1.20 -18.90 -20.85
CA ILE A 541 -1.26 -18.26 -19.54
C ILE A 541 -2.28 -19.01 -18.68
N ILE A 542 -1.99 -19.29 -17.42
CA ILE A 542 -2.94 -19.82 -16.43
C ILE A 542 -3.05 -18.84 -15.26
N CYS A 543 -4.27 -18.44 -14.92
CA CYS A 543 -4.57 -17.57 -13.77
C CYS A 543 -5.29 -18.38 -12.68
N SER A 544 -4.75 -18.44 -11.47
CA SER A 544 -5.26 -19.32 -10.41
C SER A 544 -5.31 -18.64 -9.04
N THR A 545 -6.23 -19.10 -8.19
CA THR A 545 -6.24 -18.85 -6.74
C THR A 545 -5.45 -19.93 -5.99
N PHE A 546 -5.14 -19.68 -4.71
CA PHE A 546 -4.40 -20.64 -3.89
C PHE A 546 -5.26 -21.86 -3.52
N GLU A 547 -6.46 -21.64 -3.01
CA GLU A 547 -7.40 -22.73 -2.70
C GLU A 547 -8.40 -22.92 -3.85
N PRO A 548 -8.88 -24.15 -4.08
CA PRO A 548 -9.99 -24.40 -4.99
C PRO A 548 -11.29 -23.77 -4.46
N ASP A 549 -12.29 -23.63 -5.33
CA ASP A 549 -13.62 -23.09 -5.02
C ASP A 549 -13.66 -21.62 -4.55
N GLN A 550 -12.52 -20.92 -4.58
CA GLN A 550 -12.45 -19.48 -4.36
C GLN A 550 -12.99 -18.71 -5.58
N LEU A 551 -14.19 -18.16 -5.42
CA LEU A 551 -14.88 -17.43 -6.49
C LEU A 551 -14.47 -15.96 -6.51
N GLY A 552 -14.39 -15.36 -7.70
CA GLY A 552 -14.08 -13.94 -7.84
C GLY A 552 -13.85 -13.51 -9.27
N THR A 553 -13.79 -12.20 -9.50
CA THR A 553 -13.38 -11.59 -10.76
C THR A 553 -11.94 -11.10 -10.67
N PHE A 554 -11.26 -11.05 -11.81
CA PHE A 554 -9.90 -10.55 -11.91
C PHE A 554 -9.64 -9.82 -13.22
N ASN A 555 -8.59 -9.04 -13.24
CA ASN A 555 -8.01 -8.44 -14.42
C ASN A 555 -6.63 -9.06 -14.70
N LEU A 556 -6.41 -9.49 -15.94
CA LEU A 556 -5.10 -9.89 -16.45
C LEU A 556 -4.61 -8.79 -17.40
N ARG A 557 -3.55 -8.08 -16.98
CA ARG A 557 -2.87 -7.06 -17.75
C ARG A 557 -1.55 -7.62 -18.28
N ILE A 558 -1.29 -7.38 -19.56
CA ILE A 558 -0.15 -7.87 -20.31
C ILE A 558 0.53 -6.67 -20.94
N ASP A 559 1.67 -6.27 -20.38
CA ASP A 559 2.47 -5.20 -20.96
C ASP A 559 3.61 -5.83 -21.77
N SER A 560 3.83 -5.35 -22.99
CA SER A 560 4.72 -5.99 -23.96
C SER A 560 5.42 -4.99 -24.89
N SER A 561 6.65 -5.32 -25.31
CA SER A 561 7.43 -4.47 -26.23
C SER A 561 6.95 -4.55 -27.69
N GLN A 562 6.20 -5.60 -28.05
CA GLN A 562 5.58 -5.82 -29.35
C GLN A 562 4.09 -6.14 -29.16
N PRO A 563 3.21 -5.86 -30.13
CA PRO A 563 1.80 -6.19 -29.99
C PRO A 563 1.59 -7.70 -29.87
N VAL A 564 0.79 -8.10 -28.90
CA VAL A 564 0.42 -9.50 -28.64
C VAL A 564 -1.07 -9.71 -28.88
N ARG A 565 -1.45 -10.92 -29.30
CA ARG A 565 -2.87 -11.30 -29.41
C ARG A 565 -3.19 -12.34 -28.35
N VAL A 566 -4.23 -12.08 -27.56
CA VAL A 566 -4.58 -12.93 -26.43
C VAL A 566 -6.04 -13.35 -26.54
N THR A 567 -6.31 -14.64 -26.35
CA THR A 567 -7.66 -15.21 -26.44
C THR A 567 -7.89 -16.21 -25.32
N LEU A 568 -9.05 -16.13 -24.67
CA LEU A 568 -9.47 -17.13 -23.68
C LEU A 568 -9.56 -18.51 -24.35
N LEU A 569 -8.92 -19.51 -23.75
CA LEU A 569 -9.04 -20.89 -24.18
C LEU A 569 -10.37 -21.47 -23.68
N PRO A 570 -11.14 -22.16 -24.54
CA PRO A 570 -12.37 -22.80 -24.12
C PRO A 570 -12.14 -23.75 -22.93
N ARG A 571 -13.15 -23.86 -22.06
CA ARG A 571 -13.13 -24.80 -20.94
C ARG A 571 -13.11 -26.24 -21.44
N GLU A 572 -12.77 -27.15 -20.54
CA GLU A 572 -12.90 -28.58 -20.78
C GLU A 572 -14.33 -28.93 -21.21
N GLY A 573 -14.47 -29.63 -22.34
CA GLY A 573 -15.78 -30.01 -22.88
C GLY A 573 -16.60 -28.87 -23.48
N ALA A 574 -16.05 -27.66 -23.61
CA ALA A 574 -16.78 -26.53 -24.21
C ALA A 574 -17.20 -26.87 -25.65
N GLY A 575 -18.50 -26.68 -25.94
CA GLY A 575 -19.08 -27.03 -27.24
C GLY A 575 -19.28 -28.53 -27.48
N ARG A 576 -19.08 -29.38 -26.47
CA ARG A 576 -19.28 -30.84 -26.55
C ARG A 576 -20.38 -31.29 -25.60
N VAL A 577 -21.00 -32.41 -25.96
CA VAL A 577 -21.95 -33.13 -25.10
C VAL A 577 -21.15 -34.04 -24.18
N ARG A 578 -21.29 -33.82 -22.87
CA ARG A 578 -20.74 -34.68 -21.83
C ARG A 578 -21.70 -35.85 -21.59
N THR A 579 -21.20 -37.06 -21.69
CA THR A 579 -21.91 -38.30 -21.34
C THR A 579 -21.15 -39.00 -20.23
N GLU A 580 -21.72 -39.00 -19.03
CA GLU A 580 -21.20 -39.78 -17.90
C GLU A 580 -21.53 -41.26 -18.14
N LEU A 581 -20.51 -42.11 -18.15
CA LEU A 581 -20.69 -43.55 -18.24
C LEU A 581 -20.89 -44.14 -16.85
N THR A 582 -21.47 -45.33 -16.78
CA THR A 582 -21.52 -46.11 -15.53
C THR A 582 -20.09 -46.23 -14.98
N PRO A 583 -19.85 -46.00 -13.67
CA PRO A 583 -18.52 -46.12 -13.10
C PRO A 583 -17.87 -47.47 -13.38
N VAL A 584 -16.59 -47.44 -13.72
CA VAL A 584 -15.75 -48.63 -13.84
C VAL A 584 -15.37 -49.10 -12.45
N ILE A 585 -15.56 -50.38 -12.15
CA ILE A 585 -15.06 -51.00 -10.91
C ILE A 585 -14.10 -52.11 -11.32
N LEU A 586 -12.80 -51.91 -11.06
CA LEU A 586 -11.78 -52.95 -11.24
C LEU A 586 -11.77 -53.84 -9.99
N LYS A 587 -12.15 -55.10 -10.15
CA LYS A 587 -12.17 -56.08 -9.05
C LYS A 587 -10.78 -56.61 -8.74
N GLN A 588 -10.67 -57.33 -7.62
CA GLN A 588 -9.42 -58.01 -7.25
C GLN A 588 -8.97 -58.96 -8.38
N GLY A 589 -7.73 -58.81 -8.84
CA GLY A 589 -7.17 -59.61 -9.94
C GLY A 589 -7.42 -59.05 -11.34
N GLU A 590 -8.36 -58.11 -11.54
CA GLU A 590 -8.63 -57.52 -12.84
C GLU A 590 -7.62 -56.41 -13.16
N SER A 591 -6.93 -56.53 -14.29
CA SER A 591 -6.05 -55.48 -14.82
C SER A 591 -6.73 -54.62 -15.88
N LYS A 592 -7.73 -55.17 -16.59
CA LYS A 592 -8.38 -54.50 -17.71
C LYS A 592 -9.89 -54.75 -17.72
N VAL A 593 -10.60 -53.72 -18.10
CA VAL A 593 -12.05 -53.74 -18.36
C VAL A 593 -12.35 -52.95 -19.61
N ALA A 594 -13.38 -53.34 -20.34
CA ALA A 594 -13.79 -52.61 -21.52
C ALA A 594 -15.30 -52.56 -21.69
N ALA A 595 -15.76 -51.50 -22.35
CA ALA A 595 -17.13 -51.30 -22.77
C ALA A 595 -17.21 -51.27 -24.31
N PRO A 596 -18.19 -51.94 -24.93
CA PRO A 596 -18.36 -51.87 -26.39
C PRO A 596 -18.83 -50.46 -26.77
N LEU A 597 -18.23 -49.91 -27.82
CA LEU A 597 -18.45 -48.54 -28.28
C LEU A 597 -18.97 -48.58 -29.72
N SER A 598 -20.23 -48.18 -29.90
CA SER A 598 -20.96 -48.27 -31.16
C SER A 598 -21.27 -46.86 -31.71
N PRO A 599 -20.39 -46.28 -32.55
CA PRO A 599 -20.66 -44.98 -33.17
C PRO A 599 -21.75 -45.13 -34.23
N ARG A 600 -22.77 -44.28 -34.16
CA ARG A 600 -23.91 -44.26 -35.10
C ARG A 600 -23.63 -43.42 -36.34
N ARG A 601 -22.63 -42.55 -36.26
CA ARG A 601 -22.19 -41.60 -37.30
C ARG A 601 -20.74 -41.19 -37.04
N LEU A 602 -20.13 -40.51 -37.99
CA LEU A 602 -18.82 -39.88 -37.78
C LEU A 602 -18.93 -38.86 -36.63
N MET A 603 -18.05 -38.99 -35.65
CA MET A 603 -17.97 -38.13 -34.47
C MET A 603 -16.53 -37.84 -34.10
N ASN A 604 -16.31 -36.68 -33.50
CA ASN A 604 -15.06 -36.37 -32.82
C ASN A 604 -15.29 -36.43 -31.30
N PHE A 605 -14.47 -37.22 -30.61
CA PHE A 605 -14.62 -37.38 -29.17
C PHE A 605 -13.29 -37.58 -28.46
N TYR A 606 -13.30 -37.36 -27.15
CA TYR A 606 -12.23 -37.81 -26.26
C TYR A 606 -12.85 -38.31 -24.96
N ILE A 607 -12.03 -39.02 -24.19
CA ILE A 607 -12.45 -39.63 -22.93
C ILE A 607 -11.62 -39.06 -21.80
N ILE A 608 -12.25 -38.88 -20.65
CA ILE A 608 -11.59 -38.58 -19.39
C ILE A 608 -11.98 -39.65 -18.38
N ALA A 609 -11.01 -40.19 -17.64
CA ALA A 609 -11.22 -41.03 -16.49
C ALA A 609 -10.60 -40.40 -15.24
N LYS A 610 -11.36 -40.42 -14.15
CA LYS A 610 -10.95 -39.91 -12.84
C LYS A 610 -11.15 -41.01 -11.80
N GLN A 611 -10.15 -41.23 -10.93
CA GLN A 611 -10.33 -42.13 -9.79
C GLN A 611 -11.41 -41.55 -8.87
N LEU A 612 -12.35 -42.38 -8.49
CA LEU A 612 -13.41 -41.97 -7.59
C LEU A 612 -12.97 -42.18 -6.11
N SER A 613 -13.57 -41.46 -5.17
CA SER A 613 -13.27 -41.63 -3.74
C SER A 613 -13.95 -42.88 -3.14
N GLN A 614 -13.26 -43.63 -2.28
CA GLN A 614 -13.74 -44.91 -1.72
C GLN A 614 -15.13 -44.86 -1.04
N LYS A 615 -15.55 -43.70 -0.54
CA LYS A 615 -16.88 -43.45 0.03
C LYS A 615 -18.03 -43.54 -0.98
N GLN A 616 -17.75 -43.43 -2.28
CA GLN A 616 -18.77 -43.38 -3.33
C GLN A 616 -19.21 -44.76 -3.85
N PHE A 617 -18.52 -45.86 -3.52
CA PHE A 617 -18.90 -47.23 -3.94
C PHE A 617 -18.70 -48.31 -2.88
N THR A 618 -18.14 -48.00 -1.70
CA THR A 618 -18.02 -48.97 -0.61
C THR A 618 -18.74 -48.50 0.65
N SER A 619 -19.49 -49.40 1.30
CA SER A 619 -20.22 -49.17 2.55
C SER A 619 -19.33 -49.28 3.81
N ALA A 620 -18.00 -49.30 3.64
CA ALA A 620 -17.05 -49.56 4.71
C ALA A 620 -16.44 -48.26 5.29
N THR A 621 -16.41 -48.18 6.63
CA THR A 621 -16.07 -46.99 7.42
C THR A 621 -14.58 -46.74 7.65
N SER A 622 -13.66 -47.45 6.97
CA SER A 622 -12.21 -47.29 7.22
C SER A 622 -11.58 -46.22 6.36
N GLN A 623 -11.12 -45.12 6.97
CA GLN A 623 -10.22 -44.14 6.35
C GLN A 623 -8.80 -44.74 6.27
N ARG A 624 -8.45 -45.38 5.15
CA ARG A 624 -7.05 -45.64 4.77
C ARG A 624 -6.70 -44.82 3.53
N ARG A 625 -5.45 -44.35 3.45
CA ARG A 625 -4.93 -43.62 2.27
C ARG A 625 -4.99 -44.56 1.06
N LEU A 626 -5.72 -44.17 0.02
CA LEU A 626 -5.73 -44.87 -1.27
C LEU A 626 -4.36 -44.68 -1.93
N ASN A 627 -3.74 -45.77 -2.38
CA ASN A 627 -2.67 -45.67 -3.36
C ASN A 627 -3.30 -45.35 -4.73
N HIS A 628 -2.69 -44.44 -5.48
CA HIS A 628 -3.19 -44.05 -6.79
C HIS A 628 -2.67 -45.01 -7.84
N SER A 629 -3.59 -45.76 -8.47
CA SER A 629 -3.22 -46.67 -9.54
C SER A 629 -2.86 -45.91 -10.81
N HIS A 630 -1.83 -46.38 -11.50
CA HIS A 630 -1.51 -45.88 -12.83
C HIS A 630 -2.40 -46.56 -13.87
N ILE A 631 -3.20 -45.77 -14.60
CA ILE A 631 -4.14 -46.26 -15.59
C ILE A 631 -3.81 -45.74 -17.00
N ARG A 632 -4.33 -46.44 -18.00
CA ARG A 632 -4.30 -46.08 -19.40
C ARG A 632 -5.68 -46.26 -20.01
N LEU A 633 -6.15 -45.25 -20.71
CA LEU A 633 -7.36 -45.32 -21.52
C LEU A 633 -7.00 -45.61 -22.96
N SER A 634 -7.77 -46.44 -23.64
CA SER A 634 -7.58 -46.68 -25.08
C SER A 634 -8.87 -47.00 -25.80
N ILE A 635 -8.89 -46.70 -27.10
CA ILE A 635 -9.91 -47.19 -28.03
C ILE A 635 -9.28 -48.28 -28.88
N GLU A 636 -9.91 -49.44 -28.91
CA GLU A 636 -9.37 -50.64 -29.56
C GLU A 636 -10.39 -51.27 -30.52
N LEU A 637 -9.92 -51.71 -31.68
CA LEU A 637 -10.69 -52.48 -32.66
C LEU A 637 -10.32 -53.96 -32.57
N GLY A 638 -11.32 -54.84 -32.59
CA GLY A 638 -11.13 -56.29 -32.57
C GLY A 638 -10.62 -56.85 -31.23
N ARG A 639 -10.22 -58.13 -31.23
CA ARG A 639 -9.66 -58.85 -30.07
C ARG A 639 -8.56 -59.81 -30.52
N GLY A 640 -7.67 -60.19 -29.60
CA GLY A 640 -6.60 -61.16 -29.86
C GLY A 640 -5.66 -60.72 -31.00
N PRO A 641 -5.30 -61.60 -31.95
CA PRO A 641 -4.31 -61.30 -33.00
C PRO A 641 -4.70 -60.18 -33.97
N SER A 642 -5.99 -59.83 -34.06
CA SER A 642 -6.50 -58.76 -34.92
C SER A 642 -6.70 -57.43 -34.18
N ARG A 643 -6.29 -57.35 -32.90
CA ARG A 643 -6.39 -56.15 -32.06
C ARG A 643 -5.61 -54.99 -32.66
N ARG A 644 -6.25 -53.82 -32.73
CA ARG A 644 -5.60 -52.56 -33.11
C ARG A 644 -6.01 -51.43 -32.16
N ILE A 645 -5.02 -50.80 -31.54
CA ILE A 645 -5.23 -49.61 -30.70
C ILE A 645 -5.32 -48.40 -31.65
N LEU A 646 -6.47 -47.71 -31.64
CA LEU A 646 -6.69 -46.50 -32.42
C LEU A 646 -6.10 -45.27 -31.73
N ILE A 647 -6.28 -45.21 -30.41
CA ILE A 647 -5.74 -44.16 -29.57
C ILE A 647 -5.50 -44.71 -28.17
N ALA A 648 -4.47 -44.19 -27.51
CA ALA A 648 -4.25 -44.43 -26.10
C ALA A 648 -3.92 -43.10 -25.40
N SER A 649 -4.36 -42.94 -24.16
CA SER A 649 -3.95 -41.84 -23.30
C SER A 649 -2.42 -41.82 -23.17
N HIS A 650 -1.84 -40.63 -23.06
CA HIS A 650 -0.41 -40.44 -22.81
C HIS A 650 0.50 -41.17 -23.82
N GLY A 651 0.11 -41.24 -25.10
CA GLY A 651 0.90 -41.93 -26.13
C GLY A 651 1.10 -43.43 -25.87
N GLY A 652 0.27 -44.04 -25.03
CA GLY A 652 0.35 -45.46 -24.66
C GLY A 652 0.99 -45.74 -23.31
N GLU A 653 1.52 -44.73 -22.61
CA GLU A 653 2.05 -44.87 -21.25
C GLU A 653 0.94 -44.87 -20.19
N TYR A 654 1.23 -45.48 -19.03
CA TYR A 654 0.32 -45.44 -17.88
C TYR A 654 0.54 -44.15 -17.08
N ALA A 655 -0.55 -43.51 -16.67
CA ALA A 655 -0.52 -42.26 -15.92
C ALA A 655 -1.20 -42.39 -14.56
N ASP A 656 -0.69 -41.63 -13.60
CA ASP A 656 -1.25 -41.57 -12.25
C ASP A 656 -2.71 -41.10 -12.30
N SER A 657 -3.61 -41.90 -11.72
CA SER A 657 -5.05 -41.64 -11.70
C SER A 657 -5.50 -40.57 -10.70
N SER A 658 -4.59 -40.05 -9.87
CA SER A 658 -4.82 -38.86 -9.05
C SER A 658 -5.14 -37.63 -9.91
N ALA A 659 -4.52 -37.53 -11.09
CA ALA A 659 -4.90 -36.60 -12.13
C ALA A 659 -5.89 -37.26 -13.11
N ALA A 660 -6.74 -36.45 -13.74
CA ALA A 660 -7.66 -36.96 -14.77
C ALA A 660 -6.87 -37.53 -15.96
N VAL A 661 -6.99 -38.83 -16.22
CA VAL A 661 -6.37 -39.49 -17.38
C VAL A 661 -7.26 -39.30 -18.58
N ARG A 662 -6.70 -38.86 -19.71
CA ARG A 662 -7.48 -38.55 -20.91
C ARG A 662 -6.84 -39.03 -22.19
N THR A 663 -7.66 -39.22 -23.22
CA THR A 663 -7.19 -39.42 -24.60
C THR A 663 -7.09 -38.08 -25.33
N ASP A 664 -6.30 -38.03 -26.40
CA ASP A 664 -6.44 -36.97 -27.40
C ASP A 664 -7.78 -37.13 -28.15
N PRO A 665 -8.26 -36.09 -28.84
CA PRO A 665 -9.44 -36.20 -29.70
C PRO A 665 -9.23 -37.22 -30.83
N LEU A 666 -10.22 -38.09 -31.04
CA LEU A 666 -10.24 -39.10 -32.10
C LEU A 666 -11.51 -38.92 -32.95
N ASP A 667 -11.34 -38.98 -34.27
CA ASP A 667 -12.45 -39.13 -35.21
C ASP A 667 -12.79 -40.60 -35.37
N LEU A 668 -14.05 -40.96 -35.12
CA LEU A 668 -14.55 -42.33 -35.25
C LEU A 668 -15.92 -42.33 -35.90
N GLY A 669 -16.09 -43.19 -36.90
CA GLY A 669 -17.38 -43.42 -37.57
C GLY A 669 -17.72 -44.92 -37.64
N PRO A 670 -18.91 -45.28 -38.12
CA PRO A 670 -19.35 -46.67 -38.22
C PRO A 670 -18.57 -47.51 -39.26
N ASP A 671 -17.68 -46.89 -40.03
CA ASP A 671 -17.02 -47.52 -41.18
C ASP A 671 -15.96 -48.57 -40.80
N PHE A 672 -15.50 -48.68 -39.54
CA PHE A 672 -14.58 -49.75 -39.12
C PHE A 672 -15.16 -51.15 -39.37
N VAL A 673 -16.50 -51.27 -39.37
CA VAL A 673 -17.23 -52.49 -39.75
C VAL A 673 -16.96 -52.88 -41.20
N LYS A 674 -16.80 -51.89 -42.10
CA LYS A 674 -16.47 -52.12 -43.52
C LYS A 674 -15.02 -52.56 -43.72
N TYR A 675 -14.11 -52.22 -42.80
CA TYR A 675 -12.70 -52.61 -42.84
C TYR A 675 -12.42 -53.96 -42.16
N GLY A 676 -13.45 -54.76 -41.86
CA GLY A 676 -13.32 -56.13 -41.36
C GLY A 676 -13.26 -56.26 -39.83
N TYR A 677 -13.41 -55.17 -39.08
CA TYR A 677 -13.47 -55.18 -37.62
C TYR A 677 -14.92 -55.26 -37.16
N ARG A 678 -15.28 -56.28 -36.36
CA ARG A 678 -16.66 -56.44 -35.89
C ARG A 678 -17.03 -55.51 -34.75
N ASP A 679 -16.07 -55.22 -33.87
CA ASP A 679 -16.32 -54.56 -32.60
C ASP A 679 -15.27 -53.47 -32.31
N CYS A 680 -15.70 -52.38 -31.69
CA CYS A 680 -14.88 -51.29 -31.17
C CYS A 680 -15.09 -51.19 -29.65
N TRP A 681 -14.03 -50.93 -28.90
CA TRP A 681 -14.02 -51.02 -27.44
C TRP A 681 -13.33 -49.83 -26.82
N LEU A 682 -13.91 -49.31 -25.74
CA LEU A 682 -13.25 -48.42 -24.81
C LEU A 682 -12.66 -49.26 -23.69
N VAL A 683 -11.33 -49.24 -23.54
CA VAL A 683 -10.58 -50.05 -22.58
C VAL A 683 -9.96 -49.15 -21.51
N VAL A 684 -10.14 -49.54 -20.24
CA VAL A 684 -9.41 -49.01 -19.09
C VAL A 684 -8.45 -50.09 -18.61
N ASP A 685 -7.16 -49.78 -18.61
CA ASP A 685 -6.07 -50.70 -18.34
C ASP A 685 -5.24 -50.17 -17.15
N ARG A 686 -5.00 -51.02 -16.15
CA ARG A 686 -4.26 -50.70 -14.92
C ARG A 686 -2.89 -51.36 -14.94
N MET A 687 -1.84 -50.58 -14.67
CA MET A 687 -0.43 -51.02 -14.79
C MET A 687 -0.06 -52.15 -13.83
N TYR A 688 -0.58 -52.13 -12.61
CA TYR A 688 -0.22 -53.09 -11.57
C TYR A 688 -1.48 -53.66 -10.92
N VAL A 689 -1.47 -54.99 -10.71
CA VAL A 689 -2.49 -55.70 -9.95
C VAL A 689 -1.85 -56.09 -8.63
N SER A 690 -2.10 -55.31 -7.56
CA SER A 690 -1.64 -55.68 -6.23
C SER A 690 -2.44 -56.88 -5.72
N SER A 691 -1.76 -57.86 -5.14
CA SER A 691 -2.39 -58.99 -4.46
C SER A 691 -3.11 -58.60 -3.16
N GLU A 692 -2.86 -57.39 -2.64
CA GLU A 692 -3.28 -56.93 -1.31
C GLU A 692 -4.24 -55.73 -1.29
N GLU A 693 -4.66 -55.17 -2.44
CA GLU A 693 -5.50 -53.95 -2.48
C GLU A 693 -6.93 -54.15 -3.02
N GLN A 694 -7.83 -53.29 -2.50
CA GLN A 694 -9.29 -53.26 -2.66
C GLN A 694 -9.76 -52.92 -4.08
N GLU A 695 -11.05 -53.11 -4.35
CA GLU A 695 -11.71 -52.67 -5.58
C GLU A 695 -11.52 -51.15 -5.81
N GLU A 696 -11.16 -50.77 -7.04
CA GLU A 696 -10.96 -49.38 -7.42
C GLU A 696 -12.04 -48.92 -8.39
N GLY A 697 -12.65 -47.78 -8.09
CA GLY A 697 -13.67 -47.14 -8.91
C GLY A 697 -13.11 -46.01 -9.76
N PHE A 698 -13.49 -45.94 -11.04
CA PHE A 698 -13.17 -44.83 -11.93
C PHE A 698 -14.44 -44.28 -12.59
N ALA A 699 -14.64 -42.96 -12.51
CA ALA A 699 -15.65 -42.28 -13.31
C ALA A 699 -15.07 -42.02 -14.69
N VAL A 700 -15.79 -42.45 -15.71
CA VAL A 700 -15.38 -42.28 -17.11
C VAL A 700 -16.41 -41.40 -17.80
N GLU A 701 -15.92 -40.35 -18.44
CA GLU A 701 -16.71 -39.33 -19.10
C GLU A 701 -16.31 -39.26 -20.58
N LEU A 702 -17.32 -39.25 -21.43
CA LEU A 702 -17.17 -39.11 -22.87
C LEU A 702 -17.58 -37.71 -23.29
N PHE A 703 -16.73 -37.01 -24.04
CA PHE A 703 -17.02 -35.68 -24.57
C PHE A 703 -17.09 -35.72 -26.09
N VAL A 704 -18.32 -35.65 -26.61
CA VAL A 704 -18.63 -35.85 -28.03
C VAL A 704 -19.08 -34.54 -28.66
N ASP A 705 -18.66 -34.27 -29.89
CA ASP A 705 -19.06 -33.07 -30.65
C ASP A 705 -20.56 -33.02 -31.03
N GLN A 706 -21.26 -34.14 -30.96
CA GLN A 706 -22.68 -34.25 -31.32
C GLN A 706 -23.47 -35.14 -30.34
N PRO A 707 -24.73 -34.78 -30.02
CA PRO A 707 -25.58 -35.62 -29.17
C PRO A 707 -25.94 -36.94 -29.86
N ASN A 708 -26.09 -38.02 -29.09
CA ASN A 708 -26.51 -39.35 -29.60
C ASN A 708 -25.63 -39.91 -30.74
N ALA A 709 -24.37 -39.50 -30.84
CA ALA A 709 -23.48 -39.96 -31.91
C ALA A 709 -22.85 -41.34 -31.64
N VAL A 710 -22.88 -41.79 -30.39
CA VAL A 710 -22.32 -43.07 -29.95
C VAL A 710 -23.15 -43.67 -28.84
N GLU A 711 -23.24 -45.00 -28.85
CA GLU A 711 -23.80 -45.81 -27.80
C GLU A 711 -22.67 -46.60 -27.13
N VAL A 712 -22.60 -46.52 -25.80
CA VAL A 712 -21.60 -47.23 -25.01
C VAL A 712 -22.33 -48.28 -24.19
N GLY A 713 -21.95 -49.55 -24.34
CA GLY A 713 -22.53 -50.65 -23.56
C GLY A 713 -21.90 -50.82 -22.19
N ASP A 714 -22.30 -51.85 -21.47
CA ASP A 714 -21.82 -52.11 -20.12
C ASP A 714 -20.32 -52.51 -20.08
N TRP A 715 -19.65 -52.10 -19.00
CA TRP A 715 -18.29 -52.52 -18.69
C TRP A 715 -18.21 -54.03 -18.41
N ARG A 716 -17.19 -54.68 -18.96
CA ARG A 716 -16.94 -56.11 -18.80
C ARG A 716 -15.45 -56.35 -18.56
N ALA A 717 -15.13 -57.40 -17.81
CA ALA A 717 -13.75 -57.89 -17.68
C ALA A 717 -13.14 -58.13 -19.07
N TRP A 718 -11.92 -57.66 -19.26
CA TRP A 718 -11.23 -57.68 -20.54
C TRP A 718 -9.98 -58.54 -20.44
N GLU A 719 -10.14 -59.82 -20.76
CA GLU A 719 -9.03 -60.77 -20.90
C GLU A 719 -8.66 -60.88 -22.39
N ASP A 720 -7.35 -60.81 -22.66
CA ASP A 720 -6.78 -60.81 -24.02
C ASP A 720 -6.84 -62.19 -24.71
#